data_AF-J3L2P0-F1
#
_entry.id   AF-J3L2P0-F1
#
_cell.length_a   1.000
_cell.length_b   1.000
_cell.length_c   1.000
_cell.angle_alpha   90.00
_cell.angle_beta   90.00
_cell.angle_gamma   90.00
#
_symmetry.space_group_name_H-M   'P 1'
#
loop_
_entity.id
_entity.type
_entity.pdbx_description
1 polymer ?
#
loop_
_entity_poly.entity_id
_entity_poly.type
_entity_poly.pdbx_seq_one_letter_code
_entity_poly.pdbx_strand_id
1 'polypeptide(L)'
;MAVVEPQFVMSGSPEVLLAVGGRVLVVDEDGVQTLGEGLEIGPVQKMAVSPNGKLLAAFAHDGRLLVIPTDFSRIIFEYECDSALPPDQIAWCGLDSVLLYWSEVLLMVGPNGDPVLYNYDEPIKLIPECDGVRILSNSSMEFLHRVPDSTTLIFGIGSMSPAALLYDARDHYDKQSAKAYDNYQLISSSLPEAIEACIDAAGHEFDVSRQHSLLRAASYGLAFCSQFPHERFQEMCKTLRVLNSVRDPQIGMPLTIQQYKLLTAPVLIGRLINANQHLLALRISEYLNLNPEVVIMHWACEKITASASIPDTVLLEALLDKLRLCKSISYAAVAAHADNSGRRKLAAMLVDHESQSSKQIPLLLSIDEQDKALSKAIESGDTDLVYLVLFHIWQKVAVEKGAPLDFFGLINARPLARDLFIAYARHSKHEALKDFFLSTGKLQDVAFLILKESRELERNPMASKGSPLHGPQVRLIDQARKLFADTKENVFESKASEEHAKLLRSQHELEVSTKQAIFVGSSVSDTIKTCIAMGNERAALKVKTDFKVPDKRWYWLKSCALATVGNWDALEKFSKEKRPPGGYKPFVEACIDAGQKTEAVKYIPKLTDPRERSEAYARIKMAKEAAEAASQVKDSDELFGRLKLTLAQNTAAASIFDTLRDRLSFQGTY
;
A
#
# COMPACT_ATOMS: atom_id res chain seq x y z
N MET A 1 -41.78 8.28 -24.24
CA MET A 1 -40.81 8.38 -23.13
C MET A 1 -39.55 9.01 -23.68
N ALA A 2 -38.98 9.96 -22.97
CA ALA A 2 -37.64 10.51 -23.22
C ALA A 2 -36.89 10.58 -21.89
N VAL A 3 -35.55 10.60 -21.93
CA VAL A 3 -34.72 10.67 -20.73
C VAL A 3 -33.85 11.93 -20.84
N VAL A 4 -33.82 12.72 -19.77
CA VAL A 4 -32.89 13.83 -19.61
C VAL A 4 -31.70 13.32 -18.80
N GLU A 5 -30.50 13.46 -19.36
CA GLU A 5 -29.29 12.95 -18.70
C GLU A 5 -28.98 13.73 -17.41
N PRO A 6 -28.41 13.07 -16.38
CA PRO A 6 -28.15 13.70 -15.07
C PRO A 6 -27.30 14.97 -15.13
N GLN A 7 -26.40 15.05 -16.13
CA GLN A 7 -25.52 16.21 -16.34
C GLN A 7 -26.28 17.50 -16.71
N PHE A 8 -27.53 17.39 -17.15
CA PHE A 8 -28.39 18.52 -17.52
C PHE A 8 -29.47 18.81 -16.48
N VAL A 9 -29.53 18.03 -15.40
CA VAL A 9 -30.53 18.16 -14.33
C VAL A 9 -29.88 18.74 -13.08
N MET A 10 -30.55 19.69 -12.42
CA MET A 10 -30.03 20.35 -11.21
C MET A 10 -29.90 19.41 -10.00
N SER A 11 -30.71 18.35 -9.94
CA SER A 11 -30.65 17.31 -8.89
C SER A 11 -29.44 16.38 -9.04
N GLY A 12 -28.85 16.29 -10.24
CA GLY A 12 -27.80 15.32 -10.56
C GLY A 12 -28.28 13.87 -10.72
N SER A 13 -29.60 13.64 -10.75
CA SER A 13 -30.24 12.35 -11.06
C SER A 13 -30.94 12.41 -12.44
N PRO A 14 -31.12 11.27 -13.14
CA PRO A 14 -31.78 11.27 -14.44
C PRO A 14 -33.28 11.53 -14.30
N GLU A 15 -33.82 12.43 -15.11
CA GLU A 15 -35.26 12.71 -15.19
C GLU A 15 -35.88 11.97 -16.38
N VAL A 16 -37.00 11.27 -16.14
CA VAL A 16 -37.72 10.52 -17.18
C VAL A 16 -39.02 11.25 -17.53
N LEU A 17 -39.14 11.64 -18.81
CA LEU A 17 -40.33 12.28 -19.36
C LEU A 17 -41.29 11.22 -19.93
N LEU A 18 -42.51 11.14 -19.40
CA LEU A 18 -43.55 10.20 -19.81
C LEU A 18 -44.77 10.93 -20.35
N ALA A 19 -45.10 10.72 -21.63
CA ALA A 19 -46.39 11.14 -22.18
C ALA A 19 -47.50 10.22 -21.68
N VAL A 20 -48.49 10.78 -20.98
CA VAL A 20 -49.67 10.06 -20.50
C VAL A 20 -50.92 10.86 -20.85
N GLY A 21 -51.71 10.36 -21.80
CA GLY A 21 -52.82 11.12 -22.36
C GLY A 21 -52.31 12.42 -23.00
N GLY A 22 -52.96 13.55 -22.69
CA GLY A 22 -52.55 14.89 -23.15
C GLY A 22 -51.54 15.62 -22.24
N ARG A 23 -50.84 14.91 -21.35
CA ARG A 23 -49.90 15.50 -20.37
C ARG A 23 -48.53 14.83 -20.43
N VAL A 24 -47.49 15.54 -19.97
CA VAL A 24 -46.16 14.97 -19.78
C VAL A 24 -45.83 14.93 -18.29
N LEU A 25 -45.49 13.75 -17.78
CA LEU A 25 -45.06 13.54 -16.41
C LEU A 25 -43.53 13.49 -16.37
N VAL A 26 -42.92 14.12 -15.38
CA VAL A 26 -41.51 13.96 -15.03
C VAL A 26 -41.43 13.02 -13.85
N VAL A 27 -40.59 11.99 -13.97
CA VAL A 27 -40.31 11.02 -12.93
C VAL A 27 -38.83 11.12 -12.58
N ASP A 28 -38.55 11.42 -11.31
CA ASP A 28 -37.21 11.46 -10.72
C ASP A 28 -37.16 10.55 -9.47
N GLU A 29 -36.07 10.61 -8.70
CA GLU A 29 -35.94 9.85 -7.44
C GLU A 29 -36.88 10.35 -6.32
N ASP A 30 -37.29 11.62 -6.37
CA ASP A 30 -38.07 12.30 -5.33
C ASP A 30 -39.59 12.20 -5.54
N GLY A 31 -40.03 11.89 -6.77
CA GLY A 31 -41.43 11.59 -7.07
C GLY A 31 -41.84 11.77 -8.53
N VAL A 32 -43.14 12.01 -8.72
CA VAL A 32 -43.75 12.25 -10.04
C VAL A 32 -44.36 13.64 -10.06
N GLN A 33 -43.92 14.47 -11.01
CA GLN A 33 -44.45 15.82 -11.22
C GLN A 33 -45.16 15.88 -12.57
N THR A 34 -46.30 16.57 -12.64
CA THR A 34 -47.00 16.79 -13.92
C THR A 34 -46.56 18.13 -14.49
N LEU A 35 -46.01 18.13 -15.70
CA LEU A 35 -45.59 19.34 -16.41
C LEU A 35 -46.52 19.64 -17.59
N GLY A 36 -46.59 20.91 -17.97
CA GLY A 36 -47.35 21.36 -19.14
C GLY A 36 -48.87 21.42 -18.97
N GLU A 37 -49.41 21.52 -17.74
CA GLU A 37 -50.87 21.63 -17.52
C GLU A 37 -51.51 22.86 -18.17
N GLY A 38 -50.71 23.89 -18.49
CA GLY A 38 -51.16 25.10 -19.19
C GLY A 38 -50.83 25.15 -20.69
N LEU A 39 -50.23 24.11 -21.27
CA LEU A 39 -49.83 24.08 -22.67
C LEU A 39 -50.74 23.14 -23.48
N GLU A 40 -51.21 23.59 -24.65
CA GLU A 40 -52.02 22.78 -25.57
C GLU A 40 -51.17 21.81 -26.41
N ILE A 41 -50.42 20.93 -25.73
CA ILE A 41 -49.51 19.97 -26.36
C ILE A 41 -50.29 18.83 -27.04
N GLY A 42 -51.47 18.48 -26.50
CA GLY A 42 -52.24 17.32 -26.92
C GLY A 42 -51.53 15.99 -26.59
N PRO A 43 -52.16 14.83 -26.92
CA PRO A 43 -51.54 13.54 -26.74
C PRO A 43 -50.25 13.35 -27.54
N VAL A 44 -49.13 13.23 -26.83
CA VAL A 44 -47.80 13.04 -27.44
C VAL A 44 -47.56 11.56 -27.76
N GLN A 45 -47.28 11.26 -29.02
CA GLN A 45 -47.03 9.90 -29.50
C GLN A 45 -45.54 9.54 -29.49
N LYS A 46 -44.67 10.51 -29.83
CA LYS A 46 -43.21 10.36 -29.85
C LYS A 46 -42.54 11.61 -29.30
N MET A 47 -41.38 11.45 -28.69
CA MET A 47 -40.63 12.57 -28.12
C MET A 47 -39.12 12.27 -28.08
N ALA A 48 -38.31 13.31 -28.22
CA ALA A 48 -36.86 13.26 -28.04
C ALA A 48 -36.34 14.54 -27.38
N VAL A 49 -35.41 14.39 -26.45
CA VAL A 49 -34.72 15.51 -25.78
C VAL A 49 -33.51 15.92 -26.63
N SER A 50 -33.23 17.22 -26.67
CA SER A 50 -32.08 17.77 -27.39
C SER A 50 -30.76 17.33 -26.76
N PRO A 51 -29.64 17.30 -27.51
CA PRO A 51 -28.34 16.84 -26.98
C PRO A 51 -27.81 17.61 -25.76
N ASN A 52 -28.31 18.82 -25.51
CA ASN A 52 -27.95 19.66 -24.37
C ASN A 52 -28.97 19.60 -23.20
N GLY A 53 -29.99 18.74 -23.31
CA GLY A 53 -31.03 18.57 -22.28
C GLY A 53 -32.03 19.74 -22.13
N LYS A 54 -31.97 20.77 -22.98
CA LYS A 54 -32.76 22.01 -22.80
C LYS A 54 -34.09 22.03 -23.53
N LEU A 55 -34.21 21.28 -24.63
CA LEU A 55 -35.39 21.28 -25.49
C LEU A 55 -35.94 19.86 -25.63
N LEU A 56 -37.24 19.77 -25.80
CA LEU A 56 -38.01 18.58 -26.06
C LEU A 56 -38.71 18.76 -27.41
N ALA A 57 -38.44 17.85 -28.33
CA ALA A 57 -39.24 17.70 -29.53
C ALA A 57 -40.33 16.67 -29.23
N ALA A 58 -41.59 17.03 -29.46
CA ALA A 58 -42.76 16.20 -29.20
C ALA A 58 -43.64 16.15 -30.45
N PHE A 59 -43.97 14.95 -30.91
CA PHE A 59 -44.92 14.72 -31.99
C PHE A 59 -46.29 14.39 -31.39
N ALA A 60 -47.26 15.26 -31.64
CA ALA A 60 -48.63 15.15 -31.15
C ALA A 60 -49.52 14.34 -32.10
N HIS A 61 -50.60 13.77 -31.55
CA HIS A 61 -51.52 12.89 -32.29
C HIS A 61 -52.27 13.54 -33.47
N ASP A 62 -52.28 14.86 -33.53
CA ASP A 62 -52.92 15.67 -34.57
C ASP A 62 -51.95 15.97 -35.73
N GLY A 63 -50.74 15.40 -35.71
CA GLY A 63 -49.72 15.59 -36.75
C GLY A 63 -48.81 16.79 -36.51
N ARG A 64 -48.89 17.45 -35.35
CA ARG A 64 -48.04 18.61 -35.04
C ARG A 64 -46.71 18.19 -34.41
N LEU A 65 -45.62 18.75 -34.90
CA LEU A 65 -44.33 18.76 -34.23
C LEU A 65 -44.25 20.01 -33.34
N LEU A 66 -43.98 19.79 -32.06
CA LEU A 66 -43.83 20.83 -31.05
C LEU A 66 -42.41 20.82 -30.50
N VAL A 67 -41.78 21.98 -30.40
CA VAL A 67 -40.52 22.17 -29.68
C VAL A 67 -40.78 23.00 -28.42
N ILE A 68 -40.47 22.40 -27.27
CA ILE A 68 -40.80 22.92 -25.94
C ILE A 68 -39.52 22.88 -25.11
N PRO A 69 -39.18 23.90 -24.30
CA PRO A 69 -38.09 23.76 -23.34
C PRO A 69 -38.44 22.71 -22.29
N THR A 70 -37.44 22.06 -21.71
CA THR A 70 -37.64 20.99 -20.71
C THR A 70 -38.28 21.47 -19.41
N ASP A 71 -38.35 22.79 -19.19
CA ASP A 71 -39.12 23.42 -18.11
C ASP A 71 -40.63 23.57 -18.41
N PHE A 72 -41.06 23.22 -19.63
CA PHE A 72 -42.45 23.35 -20.11
C PHE A 72 -43.04 24.75 -19.92
N SER A 73 -42.21 25.80 -20.02
CA SER A 73 -42.65 27.19 -19.85
C SER A 73 -43.51 27.71 -21.02
N ARG A 74 -43.19 27.34 -22.26
CA ARG A 74 -43.91 27.73 -23.48
C ARG A 74 -43.61 26.81 -24.65
N ILE A 75 -44.47 26.80 -25.67
CA ILE A 75 -44.14 26.23 -26.98
C ILE A 75 -43.25 27.23 -27.73
N ILE A 76 -42.04 26.83 -28.12
CA ILE A 76 -41.09 27.69 -28.86
C ILE A 76 -41.39 27.65 -30.35
N PHE A 77 -41.75 26.48 -30.86
CA PHE A 77 -41.96 26.25 -32.28
C PHE A 77 -43.00 25.16 -32.48
N GLU A 78 -43.82 25.33 -33.53
CA GLU A 78 -44.91 24.45 -33.91
C GLU A 78 -44.91 24.30 -35.43
N TYR A 79 -45.04 23.07 -35.91
CA TYR A 79 -45.07 22.74 -37.32
C TYR A 79 -46.10 21.65 -37.61
N GLU A 80 -47.01 21.91 -38.54
CA GLU A 80 -48.03 20.95 -38.99
C GLU A 80 -47.42 20.01 -40.04
N CYS A 81 -47.35 18.71 -39.74
CA CYS A 81 -46.90 17.71 -40.69
C CYS A 81 -48.05 17.26 -41.60
N ASP A 82 -47.73 16.85 -42.84
CA ASP A 82 -48.71 16.35 -43.81
C ASP A 82 -49.42 15.05 -43.39
N SER A 83 -48.91 14.37 -42.36
CA SER A 83 -49.42 13.10 -41.85
C SER A 83 -49.56 13.12 -40.33
N ALA A 84 -50.68 12.61 -39.83
CA ALA A 84 -50.92 12.37 -38.41
C ALA A 84 -50.40 11.00 -37.93
N LEU A 85 -49.81 10.19 -38.82
CA LEU A 85 -49.19 8.92 -38.43
C LEU A 85 -47.90 9.21 -37.65
N PRO A 86 -47.67 8.53 -36.51
CA PRO A 86 -46.45 8.73 -35.72
C PRO A 86 -45.21 8.37 -36.54
N PRO A 87 -44.12 9.16 -36.43
CA PRO A 87 -42.84 8.79 -37.01
C PRO A 87 -42.27 7.55 -36.31
N ASP A 88 -41.53 6.75 -37.07
CA ASP A 88 -40.79 5.60 -36.55
C ASP A 88 -39.72 6.08 -35.55
N GLN A 89 -39.01 7.15 -35.90
CA GLN A 89 -37.99 7.80 -35.08
C GLN A 89 -38.10 9.33 -35.13
N ILE A 90 -37.85 9.96 -33.98
CA ILE A 90 -37.62 11.40 -33.85
C ILE A 90 -36.23 11.61 -33.26
N ALA A 91 -35.42 12.45 -33.89
CA ALA A 91 -34.04 12.70 -33.47
C ALA A 91 -33.67 14.18 -33.67
N TRP A 92 -32.78 14.69 -32.83
CA TRP A 92 -32.26 16.04 -32.97
C TRP A 92 -31.03 16.05 -33.88
N CYS A 93 -31.02 16.95 -34.87
CA CYS A 93 -29.86 17.25 -35.70
C CYS A 93 -29.19 18.53 -35.19
N GLY A 94 -28.11 18.35 -34.42
CA GLY A 94 -27.52 19.45 -33.65
C GLY A 94 -28.47 19.93 -32.55
N LEU A 95 -28.51 21.25 -32.34
CA LEU A 95 -29.33 21.88 -31.28
C LEU A 95 -30.64 22.50 -31.78
N ASP A 96 -30.76 22.73 -33.09
CA ASP A 96 -31.75 23.66 -33.63
C ASP A 96 -32.76 22.99 -34.57
N SER A 97 -32.53 21.74 -34.99
CA SER A 97 -33.37 21.07 -36.00
C SER A 97 -33.79 19.68 -35.56
N VAL A 98 -35.01 19.29 -35.94
CA VAL A 98 -35.61 18.01 -35.59
C VAL A 98 -35.81 17.19 -36.86
N LEU A 99 -35.41 15.92 -36.78
CA LEU A 99 -35.64 14.91 -37.80
C LEU A 99 -36.81 14.01 -37.40
N LEU A 100 -37.70 13.80 -38.36
CA LEU A 100 -38.84 12.90 -38.26
C LEU A 100 -38.72 11.87 -39.39
N TYR A 101 -38.62 10.59 -39.03
CA TYR A 101 -38.47 9.51 -40.00
C TYR A 101 -39.73 8.66 -40.06
N TRP A 102 -40.26 8.49 -41.26
CA TRP A 102 -41.26 7.49 -41.64
C TRP A 102 -40.63 6.57 -42.69
N SER A 103 -41.08 5.33 -42.82
CA SER A 103 -40.44 4.21 -43.56
C SER A 103 -39.58 4.55 -44.80
N GLU A 104 -39.94 5.52 -45.64
CA GLU A 104 -39.15 5.95 -46.82
C GLU A 104 -38.78 7.45 -46.82
N VAL A 105 -39.28 8.24 -45.87
CA VAL A 105 -39.18 9.70 -45.86
C VAL A 105 -38.57 10.20 -44.55
N LEU A 106 -37.48 10.95 -44.66
CA LEU A 106 -36.86 11.68 -43.57
C LEU A 106 -37.13 13.18 -43.74
N LEU A 107 -37.92 13.74 -42.83
CA LEU A 107 -38.25 15.17 -42.79
C LEU A 107 -37.37 15.87 -41.76
N MET A 108 -36.66 16.91 -42.18
CA MET A 108 -35.93 17.81 -41.30
C MET A 108 -36.69 19.11 -41.17
N VAL A 109 -37.03 19.50 -39.94
CA VAL A 109 -37.70 20.76 -39.63
C VAL A 109 -36.74 21.63 -38.83
N GLY A 110 -36.37 22.76 -39.41
CA GLY A 110 -35.53 23.77 -38.78
C GLY A 110 -36.34 24.84 -38.02
N PRO A 111 -35.68 25.76 -37.32
CA PRO A 111 -36.35 26.78 -36.50
C PRO A 111 -37.10 27.83 -37.33
N ASN A 112 -36.77 27.95 -38.62
CA ASN A 112 -37.39 28.90 -39.54
C ASN A 112 -38.68 28.37 -40.19
N GLY A 113 -39.04 27.10 -39.96
CA GLY A 113 -40.25 26.50 -40.50
C GLY A 113 -40.17 25.93 -41.92
N ASP A 114 -39.05 26.13 -42.62
CA ASP A 114 -38.83 25.53 -43.95
C ASP A 114 -38.39 24.06 -43.81
N PRO A 115 -39.22 23.08 -44.25
CA PRO A 115 -38.86 21.67 -44.19
C PRO A 115 -37.88 21.28 -45.31
N VAL A 116 -36.99 20.35 -45.00
CA VAL A 116 -36.16 19.66 -45.99
C VAL A 116 -36.50 18.18 -45.97
N LEU A 117 -36.76 17.60 -47.14
CA LEU A 117 -37.22 16.22 -47.27
C LEU A 117 -36.17 15.38 -47.99
N TYR A 118 -35.80 14.25 -47.38
CA TYR A 118 -34.88 13.26 -47.92
C TYR A 118 -35.62 11.94 -48.12
N ASN A 119 -35.51 11.37 -49.31
CA ASN A 119 -36.11 10.07 -49.64
C ASN A 119 -35.04 8.98 -49.56
N TYR A 120 -35.38 7.86 -48.94
CA TYR A 120 -34.51 6.70 -48.78
C TYR A 120 -35.20 5.44 -49.32
N ASP A 121 -34.48 4.69 -50.16
CA ASP A 121 -34.96 3.42 -50.73
C ASP A 121 -34.79 2.23 -49.76
N GLU A 122 -34.03 2.43 -48.67
CA GLU A 122 -33.74 1.42 -47.65
C GLU A 122 -34.17 1.93 -46.26
N PRO A 123 -34.54 1.02 -45.33
CA PRO A 123 -34.84 1.42 -43.97
C PRO A 123 -33.60 1.99 -43.29
N ILE A 124 -33.74 3.15 -42.66
CA ILE A 124 -32.64 3.84 -41.98
C ILE A 124 -32.80 3.86 -40.45
N LYS A 125 -31.68 4.05 -39.76
CA LYS A 125 -31.62 4.34 -38.33
C LYS A 125 -30.90 5.64 -38.08
N LEU A 126 -31.53 6.51 -37.31
CA LEU A 126 -31.00 7.79 -36.87
C LEU A 126 -30.27 7.60 -35.55
N ILE A 127 -29.00 7.99 -35.49
CA ILE A 127 -28.19 8.04 -34.28
C ILE A 127 -27.82 9.51 -34.03
N PRO A 128 -28.44 10.17 -33.04
CA PRO A 128 -28.09 11.54 -32.71
C PRO A 128 -26.67 11.61 -32.12
N GLU A 129 -25.88 12.55 -32.62
CA GLU A 129 -24.52 12.85 -32.18
C GLU A 129 -24.46 14.33 -31.71
N CYS A 130 -23.33 14.78 -31.18
CA CYS A 130 -23.22 16.13 -30.58
C CYS A 130 -23.38 17.29 -31.59
N ASP A 131 -23.14 17.03 -32.87
CA ASP A 131 -23.07 18.04 -33.94
C ASP A 131 -23.91 17.71 -35.17
N GLY A 132 -24.71 16.63 -35.11
CA GLY A 132 -25.52 16.17 -36.23
C GLY A 132 -26.16 14.81 -35.94
N VAL A 133 -26.60 14.13 -36.99
CA VAL A 133 -27.19 12.79 -36.92
C VAL A 133 -26.47 11.88 -37.88
N ARG A 134 -26.03 10.73 -37.38
CA ARG A 134 -25.52 9.64 -38.20
C ARG A 134 -26.68 8.80 -38.68
N ILE A 135 -26.79 8.65 -39.99
CA ILE A 135 -27.85 7.90 -40.67
C ILE A 135 -27.25 6.60 -41.15
N LEU A 136 -27.74 5.48 -40.62
CA LEU A 136 -27.29 4.14 -40.99
C LEU A 136 -28.36 3.45 -41.84
N SER A 137 -27.98 3.06 -43.06
CA SER A 137 -28.75 2.16 -43.90
C SER A 137 -28.09 0.77 -43.92
N ASN A 138 -28.59 -0.15 -44.74
CA ASN A 138 -27.94 -1.46 -44.91
C ASN A 138 -26.67 -1.37 -45.78
N SER A 139 -26.50 -0.28 -46.52
CA SER A 139 -25.46 -0.13 -47.55
C SER A 139 -24.54 1.07 -47.32
N SER A 140 -24.99 2.09 -46.60
CA SER A 140 -24.30 3.37 -46.40
C SER A 140 -24.35 3.85 -44.94
N MET A 141 -23.36 4.68 -44.60
CA MET A 141 -23.36 5.49 -43.39
C MET A 141 -23.18 6.95 -43.80
N GLU A 142 -24.19 7.75 -43.54
CA GLU A 142 -24.24 9.17 -43.85
C GLU A 142 -24.19 10.00 -42.56
N PHE A 143 -23.72 11.23 -42.67
CA PHE A 143 -23.71 12.17 -41.55
C PHE A 143 -24.41 13.47 -41.98
N LEU A 144 -25.56 13.72 -41.39
CA LEU A 144 -26.35 14.91 -41.62
C LEU A 144 -26.05 15.93 -40.52
N HIS A 145 -25.60 17.12 -40.89
CA HIS A 145 -25.32 18.19 -39.94
C HIS A 145 -25.58 19.55 -40.58
N ARG A 146 -25.69 20.58 -39.73
CA ARG A 146 -25.73 21.97 -40.19
C ARG A 146 -24.40 22.34 -40.83
N VAL A 147 -24.46 22.95 -42.02
CA VAL A 147 -23.28 23.51 -42.68
C VAL A 147 -22.66 24.58 -41.77
N PRO A 148 -21.36 24.48 -41.43
CA PRO A 148 -20.71 25.46 -40.56
C PRO A 148 -20.72 26.87 -41.14
N ASP A 149 -20.76 27.87 -40.26
CA ASP A 149 -20.79 29.27 -40.66
C ASP A 149 -19.50 29.66 -41.42
N SER A 150 -18.33 29.12 -41.03
CA SER A 150 -17.05 29.32 -41.71
C SER A 150 -17.05 28.80 -43.16
N THR A 151 -17.59 27.60 -43.39
CA THR A 151 -17.78 27.05 -44.74
C THR A 151 -18.75 27.90 -45.57
N THR A 152 -19.84 28.39 -44.96
CA THR A 152 -20.83 29.26 -45.61
C THR A 152 -20.23 30.60 -46.01
N LEU A 153 -19.38 31.18 -45.16
CA LEU A 153 -18.67 32.44 -45.47
C LEU A 153 -17.76 32.29 -46.69
N ILE A 154 -17.16 31.12 -46.92
CA ILE A 154 -16.21 30.91 -48.03
C ILE A 154 -16.92 30.50 -49.32
N PHE A 155 -17.80 29.49 -49.24
CA PHE A 155 -18.42 28.87 -50.42
C PHE A 155 -19.86 29.32 -50.69
N GLY A 156 -20.40 30.23 -49.88
CA GLY A 156 -21.71 30.84 -50.11
C GLY A 156 -21.79 31.47 -51.51
N ILE A 157 -22.92 31.26 -52.20
CA ILE A 157 -23.11 31.76 -53.56
C ILE A 157 -23.03 33.30 -53.55
N GLY A 158 -22.06 33.84 -54.28
CA GLY A 158 -21.82 35.29 -54.33
C GLY A 158 -21.23 35.88 -53.04
N SER A 159 -20.61 35.05 -52.18
CA SER A 159 -19.98 35.53 -50.96
C SER A 159 -18.82 36.47 -51.26
N MET A 160 -18.88 37.68 -50.69
CA MET A 160 -17.80 38.68 -50.70
C MET A 160 -17.14 38.80 -49.32
N SER A 161 -17.25 37.75 -48.50
CA SER A 161 -16.63 37.75 -47.18
C SER A 161 -15.10 37.83 -47.28
N PRO A 162 -14.39 38.34 -46.25
CA PRO A 162 -12.93 38.34 -46.24
C PRO A 162 -12.31 36.95 -46.45
N ALA A 163 -12.97 35.89 -45.96
CA ALA A 163 -12.53 34.51 -46.10
C ALA A 163 -12.69 33.98 -47.55
N ALA A 164 -13.81 34.28 -48.20
CA ALA A 164 -14.03 33.96 -49.61
C ALA A 164 -13.02 34.68 -50.51
N LEU A 165 -12.79 35.98 -50.28
CA LEU A 165 -11.83 36.77 -51.03
C LEU A 165 -10.38 36.28 -50.82
N LEU A 166 -10.03 35.82 -49.62
CA LEU A 166 -8.72 35.21 -49.35
C LEU A 166 -8.56 33.87 -50.10
N TYR A 167 -9.60 33.04 -50.12
CA TYR A 167 -9.63 31.78 -50.86
C TYR A 167 -9.46 32.04 -52.37
N ASP A 168 -10.20 32.98 -52.93
CA ASP A 168 -10.11 33.39 -54.33
C ASP A 168 -8.76 34.05 -54.67
N ALA A 169 -8.21 34.86 -53.74
CA ALA A 169 -6.89 35.45 -53.90
C ALA A 169 -5.81 34.37 -54.05
N ARG A 170 -5.92 33.26 -53.31
CA ARG A 170 -5.01 32.12 -53.45
C ARG A 170 -5.15 31.44 -54.82
N ASP A 171 -6.37 31.23 -55.30
CA ASP A 171 -6.61 30.64 -56.62
C ASP A 171 -6.09 31.56 -57.75
N HIS A 172 -6.32 32.87 -57.65
CA HIS A 172 -5.75 33.86 -58.57
C HIS A 172 -4.22 33.91 -58.52
N TYR A 173 -3.63 33.73 -57.33
CA TYR A 173 -2.18 33.66 -57.17
C TYR A 173 -1.60 32.42 -57.86
N ASP A 174 -2.23 31.26 -57.71
CA ASP A 174 -1.85 30.02 -58.41
C ASP A 174 -1.93 30.18 -59.94
N LYS A 175 -2.90 30.98 -60.42
CA LYS A 175 -3.07 31.35 -61.83
C LYS A 175 -2.17 32.52 -62.27
N GLN A 176 -1.27 33.01 -61.42
CA GLN A 176 -0.38 34.16 -61.68
C GLN A 176 -1.13 35.44 -62.12
N SER A 177 -2.32 35.67 -61.57
CA SER A 177 -3.15 36.83 -61.88
C SER A 177 -2.88 37.99 -60.91
N ALA A 178 -2.78 39.21 -61.43
CA ALA A 178 -2.65 40.43 -60.62
C ALA A 178 -3.84 40.65 -59.66
N LYS A 179 -5.02 40.09 -59.98
CA LYS A 179 -6.23 40.13 -59.16
C LYS A 179 -6.04 39.56 -57.75
N ALA A 180 -5.03 38.72 -57.55
CA ALA A 180 -4.69 38.20 -56.23
C ALA A 180 -4.30 39.33 -55.25
N TYR A 181 -3.60 40.36 -55.74
CA TYR A 181 -3.21 41.50 -54.92
C TYR A 181 -4.38 42.45 -54.65
N ASP A 182 -5.25 42.66 -55.65
CA ASP A 182 -6.46 43.48 -55.49
C ASP A 182 -7.38 42.88 -54.41
N ASN A 183 -7.63 41.57 -54.45
CA ASN A 183 -8.40 40.86 -53.44
C ASN A 183 -7.74 40.93 -52.06
N TYR A 184 -6.41 40.82 -52.00
CA TYR A 184 -5.66 40.98 -50.75
C TYR A 184 -5.82 42.39 -50.15
N GLN A 185 -5.74 43.43 -50.99
CA GLN A 185 -5.85 44.82 -50.53
C GLN A 185 -7.22 45.08 -49.87
N LEU A 186 -8.29 44.50 -50.42
CA LEU A 186 -9.64 44.58 -49.88
C LEU A 186 -9.79 43.92 -48.50
N ILE A 187 -9.01 42.88 -48.20
CA ILE A 187 -9.10 42.13 -46.93
C ILE A 187 -8.03 42.49 -45.90
N SER A 188 -7.10 43.38 -46.22
CA SER A 188 -5.91 43.68 -45.40
C SER A 188 -6.22 44.02 -43.93
N SER A 189 -7.35 44.68 -43.66
CA SER A 189 -7.81 45.01 -42.30
C SER A 189 -8.41 43.84 -41.52
N SER A 190 -8.98 42.86 -42.22
CA SER A 190 -9.73 41.71 -41.66
C SER A 190 -9.04 40.37 -41.95
N LEU A 191 -7.74 40.43 -42.23
CA LEU A 191 -6.95 39.27 -42.61
C LEU A 191 -6.89 38.19 -41.51
N PRO A 192 -6.74 38.52 -40.20
CA PRO A 192 -6.77 37.51 -39.14
C PRO A 192 -8.08 36.71 -39.11
N GLU A 193 -9.23 37.36 -39.32
CA GLU A 193 -10.56 36.75 -39.33
C GLU A 193 -10.73 35.84 -40.55
N ALA A 194 -10.24 36.28 -41.72
CA ALA A 194 -10.24 35.49 -42.94
C ALA A 194 -9.38 34.21 -42.81
N ILE A 195 -8.20 34.33 -42.18
CA ILE A 195 -7.32 33.19 -41.91
C ILE A 195 -8.00 32.20 -40.97
N GLU A 196 -8.57 32.65 -39.85
CA GLU A 196 -9.25 31.76 -38.91
C GLU A 196 -10.44 31.07 -39.56
N ALA A 197 -11.25 31.78 -40.35
CA ALA A 197 -12.38 31.17 -41.07
C ALA A 197 -11.92 30.09 -42.07
N CYS A 198 -10.81 30.29 -42.78
CA CYS A 198 -10.24 29.27 -43.67
C CYS A 198 -9.71 28.05 -42.89
N ILE A 199 -9.05 28.27 -41.75
CA ILE A 199 -8.55 27.20 -40.87
C ILE A 199 -9.72 26.40 -40.30
N ASP A 200 -10.74 27.08 -39.79
CA ASP A 200 -11.92 26.47 -39.19
C ASP A 200 -12.73 25.68 -40.23
N ALA A 201 -13.03 26.28 -41.40
CA ALA A 201 -13.71 25.59 -42.50
C ALA A 201 -12.97 24.31 -42.92
N ALA A 202 -11.62 24.35 -42.99
CA ALA A 202 -10.83 23.16 -43.30
C ALA A 202 -11.05 22.03 -42.29
N GLY A 203 -11.26 22.34 -41.00
CA GLY A 203 -11.53 21.34 -39.96
C GLY A 203 -12.86 20.61 -40.11
N HIS A 204 -13.85 21.25 -40.74
CA HIS A 204 -15.18 20.69 -40.95
C HIS A 204 -15.33 19.90 -42.25
N GLU A 205 -14.48 20.14 -43.25
CA GLU A 205 -14.50 19.38 -44.49
C GLU A 205 -14.02 17.93 -44.30
N PHE A 206 -14.61 17.01 -45.07
CA PHE A 206 -14.18 15.61 -45.13
C PHE A 206 -13.34 15.30 -46.38
N ASP A 207 -13.48 16.08 -47.45
CA ASP A 207 -12.68 15.94 -48.65
C ASP A 207 -11.27 16.51 -48.44
N VAL A 208 -10.26 15.64 -48.56
CA VAL A 208 -8.86 15.98 -48.37
C VAL A 208 -8.38 17.05 -49.37
N SER A 209 -8.93 17.06 -50.60
CA SER A 209 -8.57 18.07 -51.60
C SER A 209 -9.03 19.48 -51.16
N ARG A 210 -10.28 19.60 -50.70
CA ARG A 210 -10.82 20.87 -50.16
C ARG A 210 -10.10 21.33 -48.90
N GLN A 211 -9.83 20.42 -47.96
CA GLN A 211 -9.03 20.73 -46.77
C GLN A 211 -7.68 21.33 -47.16
N HIS A 212 -6.99 20.73 -48.14
CA HIS A 212 -5.73 21.25 -48.66
C HIS A 212 -5.86 22.64 -49.26
N SER A 213 -6.88 22.89 -50.09
CA SER A 213 -7.11 24.20 -50.70
C SER A 213 -7.37 25.30 -49.65
N LEU A 214 -8.20 25.01 -48.64
CA LEU A 214 -8.50 25.93 -47.55
C LEU A 214 -7.25 26.23 -46.69
N LEU A 215 -6.46 25.22 -46.35
CA LEU A 215 -5.21 25.41 -45.61
C LEU A 215 -4.15 26.14 -46.44
N ARG A 216 -4.12 25.97 -47.76
CA ARG A 216 -3.24 26.75 -48.65
C ARG A 216 -3.65 28.22 -48.71
N ALA A 217 -4.95 28.52 -48.71
CA ALA A 217 -5.46 29.89 -48.62
C ALA A 217 -5.09 30.53 -47.27
N ALA A 218 -5.29 29.81 -46.15
CA ALA A 218 -4.87 30.27 -44.83
C ALA A 218 -3.34 30.51 -44.77
N SER A 219 -2.54 29.57 -45.28
CA SER A 219 -1.07 29.71 -45.35
C SER A 219 -0.62 30.89 -46.21
N TYR A 220 -1.37 31.22 -47.26
CA TYR A 220 -1.12 32.41 -48.07
C TYR A 220 -1.39 33.68 -47.26
N GLY A 221 -2.51 33.75 -46.53
CA GLY A 221 -2.82 34.88 -45.66
C GLY A 221 -1.80 35.06 -44.53
N LEU A 222 -1.32 33.97 -43.93
CA LEU A 222 -0.31 33.99 -42.86
C LEU A 222 1.00 34.67 -43.29
N ALA A 223 1.39 34.57 -44.57
CA ALA A 223 2.60 35.22 -45.08
C ALA A 223 2.54 36.76 -44.98
N PHE A 224 1.33 37.33 -44.92
CA PHE A 224 1.09 38.77 -44.84
C PHE A 224 0.61 39.23 -43.45
N CYS A 225 0.40 38.30 -42.51
CA CYS A 225 -0.12 38.59 -41.17
C CYS A 225 0.87 38.15 -40.08
N SER A 226 1.62 39.08 -39.50
CA SER A 226 2.54 38.80 -38.39
C SER A 226 1.84 38.62 -37.03
N GLN A 227 0.59 39.07 -36.91
CA GLN A 227 -0.15 39.09 -35.64
C GLN A 227 -0.90 37.77 -35.35
N PHE A 228 -0.98 36.85 -36.31
CA PHE A 228 -1.74 35.61 -36.16
C PHE A 228 -0.92 34.50 -35.46
N PRO A 229 -1.50 33.77 -34.48
CA PRO A 229 -0.82 32.69 -33.78
C PRO A 229 -0.55 31.50 -34.70
N HIS A 230 0.73 31.21 -34.96
CA HIS A 230 1.13 30.11 -35.85
C HIS A 230 0.75 28.73 -35.28
N GLU A 231 0.60 28.62 -33.96
CA GLU A 231 0.18 27.39 -33.27
C GLU A 231 -1.19 26.92 -33.74
N ARG A 232 -2.14 27.83 -33.97
CA ARG A 232 -3.51 27.51 -34.39
C ARG A 232 -3.55 26.76 -35.72
N PHE A 233 -2.76 27.21 -36.70
CA PHE A 233 -2.64 26.54 -37.99
C PHE A 233 -2.00 25.16 -37.85
N GLN A 234 -0.94 25.04 -37.05
CA GLN A 234 -0.26 23.77 -36.80
C GLN A 234 -1.17 22.76 -36.08
N GLU A 235 -1.95 23.20 -35.10
CA GLU A 235 -2.92 22.37 -34.38
C GLU A 235 -4.00 21.83 -35.31
N MET A 236 -4.54 22.66 -36.21
CA MET A 236 -5.52 22.20 -37.18
C MET A 236 -4.92 21.15 -38.12
N CYS A 237 -3.70 21.37 -38.63
CA CYS A 237 -3.02 20.39 -39.46
C CYS A 237 -2.75 19.06 -38.74
N LYS A 238 -2.36 19.12 -37.45
CA LYS A 238 -2.21 17.92 -36.59
C LYS A 238 -3.54 17.18 -36.43
N THR A 239 -4.61 17.92 -36.15
CA THR A 239 -5.97 17.37 -35.96
C THR A 239 -6.49 16.71 -37.23
N LEU A 240 -6.36 17.38 -38.38
CA LEU A 240 -6.80 16.85 -39.67
C LEU A 240 -6.04 15.61 -40.09
N ARG A 241 -4.73 15.51 -39.82
CA ARG A 241 -3.98 14.27 -40.07
C ARG A 241 -4.54 13.09 -39.29
N VAL A 242 -4.84 13.29 -38.00
CA VAL A 242 -5.44 12.23 -37.16
C VAL A 242 -6.84 11.87 -37.68
N LEU A 243 -7.69 12.86 -37.91
CA LEU A 243 -9.05 12.67 -38.42
C LEU A 243 -9.07 11.93 -39.77
N ASN A 244 -8.25 12.36 -40.73
CA ASN A 244 -8.19 11.72 -42.04
C ASN A 244 -7.69 10.28 -41.95
N SER A 245 -6.78 9.98 -41.01
CA SER A 245 -6.30 8.61 -40.81
C SER A 245 -7.38 7.68 -40.26
N VAL A 246 -8.27 8.17 -39.40
CA VAL A 246 -9.37 7.36 -38.82
C VAL A 246 -10.62 7.34 -39.69
N ARG A 247 -10.81 8.36 -40.53
CA ARG A 247 -11.85 8.45 -41.56
C ARG A 247 -11.62 7.52 -42.74
N ASP A 248 -10.40 6.99 -42.90
CA ASP A 248 -10.09 6.04 -43.97
C ASP A 248 -11.09 4.87 -43.95
N PRO A 249 -11.67 4.48 -45.10
CA PRO A 249 -12.66 3.41 -45.17
C PRO A 249 -12.18 2.07 -44.59
N GLN A 250 -10.87 1.79 -44.56
CA GLN A 250 -10.32 0.58 -43.95
C GLN A 250 -10.38 0.60 -42.41
N ILE A 251 -10.41 1.79 -41.81
CA ILE A 251 -10.53 1.98 -40.36
C ILE A 251 -12.00 2.17 -39.95
N GLY A 252 -12.77 2.91 -40.75
CA GLY A 252 -14.22 3.02 -40.61
C GLY A 252 -14.70 3.88 -39.43
N MET A 253 -13.92 4.88 -39.00
CA MET A 253 -14.31 5.82 -37.93
C MET A 253 -14.46 7.26 -38.46
N PRO A 254 -15.57 7.62 -39.13
CA PRO A 254 -15.75 8.94 -39.71
C PRO A 254 -16.13 9.98 -38.65
N LEU A 255 -15.15 10.37 -37.84
CA LEU A 255 -15.33 11.37 -36.79
C LEU A 255 -15.34 12.79 -37.36
N THR A 256 -16.22 13.62 -36.82
CA THR A 256 -16.15 15.07 -37.00
C THR A 256 -15.09 15.67 -36.08
N ILE A 257 -14.69 16.91 -36.36
CA ILE A 257 -13.76 17.63 -35.48
C ILE A 257 -14.36 17.89 -34.09
N GLN A 258 -15.68 18.11 -33.99
CA GLN A 258 -16.36 18.35 -32.72
C GLN A 258 -16.45 17.06 -31.90
N GLN A 259 -16.78 15.93 -32.54
CA GLN A 259 -16.75 14.61 -31.91
C GLN A 259 -15.34 14.27 -31.40
N TYR A 260 -14.31 14.51 -32.20
CA TYR A 260 -12.92 14.28 -31.78
C TYR A 260 -12.50 15.15 -30.57
N LYS A 261 -12.90 16.43 -30.54
CA LYS A 261 -12.63 17.33 -29.42
C LYS A 261 -13.32 16.86 -28.13
N LEU A 262 -14.57 16.40 -28.20
CA LEU A 262 -15.30 15.88 -27.04
C LEU A 262 -14.77 14.52 -26.57
N LEU A 263 -14.50 13.61 -27.51
CA LEU A 263 -13.95 12.29 -27.19
C LEU A 263 -12.56 12.38 -26.59
N THR A 264 -11.72 13.29 -27.10
CA THR A 264 -10.28 13.42 -26.84
C THR A 264 -9.42 12.33 -27.50
N ALA A 265 -8.14 12.64 -27.72
CA ALA A 265 -7.19 11.73 -28.36
C ALA A 265 -6.97 10.40 -27.58
N PRO A 266 -6.86 10.38 -26.23
CA PRO A 266 -6.72 9.15 -25.47
C PRO A 266 -7.91 8.18 -25.65
N VAL A 267 -9.14 8.68 -25.70
CA VAL A 267 -10.33 7.84 -25.91
C VAL A 267 -10.37 7.30 -27.33
N LEU A 268 -9.98 8.11 -28.33
CA LEU A 268 -9.83 7.64 -29.70
C LEU A 268 -8.83 6.47 -29.78
N ILE A 269 -7.68 6.61 -29.12
CA ILE A 269 -6.66 5.54 -29.04
C ILE A 269 -7.27 4.28 -28.40
N GLY A 270 -8.03 4.42 -27.31
CA GLY A 270 -8.75 3.30 -26.70
C GLY A 270 -9.72 2.60 -27.66
N ARG A 271 -10.51 3.37 -28.43
CA ARG A 271 -11.41 2.82 -29.46
C ARG A 271 -10.65 2.08 -30.57
N LEU A 272 -9.53 2.63 -31.04
CA LEU A 272 -8.69 2.00 -32.06
C LEU A 272 -8.07 0.69 -31.58
N ILE A 273 -7.59 0.66 -30.33
CA ILE A 273 -7.04 -0.55 -29.71
C ILE A 273 -8.12 -1.63 -29.60
N ASN A 274 -9.32 -1.28 -29.15
CA ASN A 274 -10.45 -2.22 -29.06
C ASN A 274 -10.90 -2.75 -30.43
N ALA A 275 -10.69 -1.97 -31.49
CA ALA A 275 -10.92 -2.38 -32.88
C ALA A 275 -9.72 -3.15 -33.49
N ASN A 276 -8.72 -3.53 -32.68
CA ASN A 276 -7.49 -4.20 -33.11
C ASN A 276 -6.63 -3.41 -34.13
N GLN A 277 -6.78 -2.09 -34.18
CA GLN A 277 -5.98 -1.19 -35.03
C GLN A 277 -4.74 -0.68 -34.29
N HIS A 278 -3.94 -1.59 -33.71
CA HIS A 278 -2.81 -1.23 -32.83
C HIS A 278 -1.72 -0.41 -33.54
N LEU A 279 -1.45 -0.67 -34.83
CA LEU A 279 -0.44 0.07 -35.58
C LEU A 279 -0.83 1.55 -35.74
N LEU A 280 -2.08 1.82 -36.13
CA LEU A 280 -2.56 3.18 -36.28
C LEU A 280 -2.61 3.90 -34.92
N ALA A 281 -3.10 3.21 -33.88
CA ALA A 281 -3.10 3.74 -32.52
C ALA A 281 -1.68 4.12 -32.04
N LEU A 282 -0.68 3.28 -32.31
CA LEU A 282 0.71 3.56 -31.97
C LEU A 282 1.23 4.79 -32.71
N ARG A 283 0.98 4.89 -34.03
CA ARG A 283 1.42 6.03 -34.84
C ARG A 283 0.78 7.34 -34.41
N ILE A 284 -0.51 7.32 -34.07
CA ILE A 284 -1.21 8.50 -33.55
C ILE A 284 -0.64 8.90 -32.19
N SER A 285 -0.40 7.95 -31.29
CA SER A 285 0.22 8.21 -29.98
C SER A 285 1.61 8.84 -30.12
N GLU A 286 2.48 8.27 -30.97
CA GLU A 286 3.81 8.82 -31.28
C GLU A 286 3.69 10.24 -31.86
N TYR A 287 2.78 10.45 -32.81
CA TYR A 287 2.58 11.74 -33.47
C TYR A 287 2.10 12.84 -32.51
N LEU A 288 1.23 12.49 -31.57
CA LEU A 288 0.68 13.41 -30.57
C LEU A 288 1.51 13.48 -29.28
N ASN A 289 2.64 12.77 -29.21
CA ASN A 289 3.48 12.64 -28.00
C ASN A 289 2.71 12.11 -26.77
N LEU A 290 1.78 11.17 -26.98
CA LEU A 290 1.05 10.48 -25.91
C LEU A 290 1.79 9.19 -25.50
N ASN A 291 1.58 8.72 -24.27
CA ASN A 291 2.21 7.49 -23.78
C ASN A 291 1.69 6.26 -24.58
N PRO A 292 2.54 5.55 -25.34
CA PRO A 292 2.14 4.39 -26.12
C PRO A 292 1.98 3.10 -25.29
N GLU A 293 2.28 3.12 -23.99
CA GLU A 293 2.23 1.96 -23.09
C GLU A 293 0.91 1.19 -23.18
N VAL A 294 -0.23 1.87 -23.16
CA VAL A 294 -1.55 1.25 -23.22
C VAL A 294 -1.76 0.48 -24.53
N VAL A 295 -1.27 1.04 -25.66
CA VAL A 295 -1.35 0.41 -26.98
C VAL A 295 -0.53 -0.87 -27.01
N ILE A 296 0.71 -0.81 -26.54
CA ILE A 296 1.64 -1.94 -26.59
C ILE A 296 1.20 -3.05 -25.62
N MET A 297 0.73 -2.69 -24.42
CA MET A 297 0.20 -3.65 -23.46
C MET A 297 -1.00 -4.41 -24.04
N HIS A 298 -1.99 -3.70 -24.57
CA HIS A 298 -3.16 -4.36 -25.15
C HIS A 298 -2.77 -5.20 -26.36
N TRP A 299 -1.89 -4.71 -27.23
CA TRP A 299 -1.36 -5.50 -28.35
C TRP A 299 -0.68 -6.78 -27.86
N ALA A 300 0.13 -6.72 -26.80
CA ALA A 300 0.83 -7.88 -26.25
C ALA A 300 -0.16 -8.93 -25.73
N CYS A 301 -1.18 -8.51 -24.97
CA CYS A 301 -2.23 -9.39 -24.47
C CYS A 301 -3.02 -10.03 -25.62
N GLU A 302 -3.40 -9.25 -26.62
CA GLU A 302 -4.15 -9.74 -27.78
C GLU A 302 -3.31 -10.72 -28.60
N LYS A 303 -2.01 -10.42 -28.75
CA LYS A 303 -1.06 -11.28 -29.47
C LYS A 303 -0.89 -12.63 -28.77
N ILE A 304 -0.82 -12.65 -27.44
CA ILE A 304 -0.76 -13.89 -26.65
C ILE A 304 -2.03 -14.72 -26.85
N THR A 305 -3.20 -14.07 -26.79
CA THR A 305 -4.50 -14.72 -26.95
C THR A 305 -4.67 -15.32 -28.36
N ALA A 306 -4.29 -14.57 -29.39
CA ALA A 306 -4.40 -15.00 -30.78
C ALA A 306 -3.37 -16.09 -31.17
N SER A 307 -2.21 -16.14 -30.50
CA SER A 307 -1.07 -16.96 -30.94
C SER A 307 -0.98 -18.32 -30.24
N ALA A 308 -2.11 -19.00 -30.00
CA ALA A 308 -2.17 -20.25 -29.23
C ALA A 308 -1.28 -21.40 -29.78
N SER A 309 -0.96 -21.40 -31.08
CA SER A 309 -0.12 -22.43 -31.74
C SER A 309 1.38 -22.13 -31.75
N ILE A 310 1.80 -20.90 -31.44
CA ILE A 310 3.21 -20.49 -31.51
C ILE A 310 3.95 -20.94 -30.24
N PRO A 311 5.16 -21.52 -30.34
CA PRO A 311 6.00 -21.85 -29.18
C PRO A 311 6.32 -20.63 -28.31
N ASP A 312 6.36 -20.83 -26.99
CA ASP A 312 6.53 -19.74 -26.01
C ASP A 312 7.84 -18.95 -26.19
N THR A 313 8.94 -19.60 -26.59
CA THR A 313 10.23 -18.92 -26.80
C THR A 313 10.21 -17.93 -27.95
N VAL A 314 9.61 -18.31 -29.08
CA VAL A 314 9.48 -17.46 -30.27
C VAL A 314 8.51 -16.31 -30.00
N LEU A 315 7.42 -16.59 -29.28
CA LEU A 315 6.46 -15.56 -28.88
C LEU A 315 7.10 -14.56 -27.91
N LEU A 316 7.93 -15.02 -26.96
CA LEU A 316 8.67 -14.16 -26.06
C LEU A 316 9.60 -13.21 -26.81
N GLU A 317 10.40 -13.70 -27.75
CA GLU A 317 11.30 -12.87 -28.56
C GLU A 317 10.54 -11.76 -29.30
N ALA A 318 9.44 -12.11 -29.96
CA ALA A 318 8.59 -11.16 -30.67
C ALA A 318 7.96 -10.11 -29.74
N LEU A 319 7.57 -10.50 -28.51
CA LEU A 319 7.06 -9.59 -27.50
C LEU A 319 8.16 -8.66 -26.98
N LEU A 320 9.33 -9.19 -26.63
CA LEU A 320 10.45 -8.42 -26.09
C LEU A 320 10.97 -7.38 -27.09
N ASP A 321 11.02 -7.71 -28.38
CA ASP A 321 11.41 -6.76 -29.43
C ASP A 321 10.54 -5.50 -29.46
N LYS A 322 9.26 -5.62 -29.10
CA LYS A 322 8.32 -4.49 -29.06
C LYS A 322 8.20 -3.86 -27.68
N LEU A 323 8.24 -4.65 -26.61
CA LEU A 323 8.13 -4.16 -25.22
C LEU A 323 9.37 -3.34 -24.82
N ARG A 324 10.56 -3.68 -25.33
CA ARG A 324 11.80 -2.91 -25.09
C ARG A 324 11.76 -1.48 -25.61
N LEU A 325 10.87 -1.17 -26.57
CA LEU A 325 10.71 0.18 -27.09
C LEU A 325 10.20 1.16 -26.02
N CYS A 326 9.58 0.66 -24.95
CA CYS A 326 9.07 1.48 -23.86
C CYS A 326 9.65 1.05 -22.51
N LYS A 327 10.52 1.91 -21.96
CA LYS A 327 11.26 1.66 -20.72
C LYS A 327 10.38 1.60 -19.46
N SER A 328 9.15 2.09 -19.53
CA SER A 328 8.22 2.14 -18.38
C SER A 328 7.27 0.95 -18.29
N ILE A 329 7.25 0.05 -19.28
CA ILE A 329 6.23 -1.01 -19.30
C ILE A 329 6.45 -1.99 -18.16
N SER A 330 5.37 -2.26 -17.41
CA SER A 330 5.34 -3.35 -16.46
C SER A 330 5.05 -4.68 -17.19
N TYR A 331 6.04 -5.57 -17.20
CA TYR A 331 5.90 -6.91 -17.75
C TYR A 331 4.94 -7.77 -16.93
N ALA A 332 4.71 -7.38 -15.67
CA ALA A 332 3.84 -8.10 -14.75
C ALA A 332 2.40 -8.28 -15.28
N ALA A 333 1.80 -7.24 -15.86
CA ALA A 333 0.44 -7.32 -16.39
C ALA A 333 0.33 -8.27 -17.61
N VAL A 334 1.32 -8.22 -18.50
CA VAL A 334 1.38 -9.09 -19.68
C VAL A 334 1.60 -10.56 -19.27
N ALA A 335 2.46 -10.78 -18.28
CA ALA A 335 2.71 -12.12 -17.73
C ALA A 335 1.48 -12.68 -16.99
N ALA A 336 0.73 -11.86 -16.25
CA ALA A 336 -0.54 -12.28 -15.65
C ALA A 336 -1.56 -12.70 -16.72
N HIS A 337 -1.65 -11.95 -17.82
CA HIS A 337 -2.50 -12.32 -18.96
C HIS A 337 -2.05 -13.63 -19.63
N ALA A 338 -0.74 -13.84 -19.75
CA ALA A 338 -0.18 -15.10 -20.28
C ALA A 338 -0.55 -16.31 -19.42
N ASP A 339 -0.50 -16.19 -18.09
CA ASP A 339 -0.91 -17.25 -17.17
C ASP A 339 -2.42 -17.54 -17.26
N ASN A 340 -3.25 -16.50 -17.27
CA ASN A 340 -4.71 -16.62 -17.47
C ASN A 340 -5.06 -17.27 -18.82
N SER A 341 -4.21 -17.09 -19.84
CA SER A 341 -4.34 -17.74 -21.15
C SER A 341 -3.80 -19.18 -21.19
N GLY A 342 -3.38 -19.73 -20.04
CA GLY A 342 -2.84 -21.09 -19.89
C GLY A 342 -1.35 -21.25 -20.23
N ARG A 343 -0.64 -20.17 -20.54
CA ARG A 343 0.78 -20.16 -20.93
C ARG A 343 1.71 -19.85 -19.75
N ARG A 344 1.69 -20.72 -18.74
CA ARG A 344 2.51 -20.58 -17.52
C ARG A 344 4.00 -20.43 -17.77
N LYS A 345 4.56 -21.16 -18.73
CA LYS A 345 5.99 -21.11 -19.06
C LYS A 345 6.37 -19.74 -19.63
N LEU A 346 5.58 -19.23 -20.57
CA LEU A 346 5.74 -17.87 -21.10
C LEU A 346 5.63 -16.81 -19.99
N ALA A 347 4.63 -16.95 -19.10
CA ALA A 347 4.44 -16.05 -17.98
C ALA A 347 5.70 -16.00 -17.11
N ALA A 348 6.23 -17.14 -16.67
CA ALA A 348 7.45 -17.21 -15.87
C ALA A 348 8.66 -16.54 -16.57
N MET A 349 8.84 -16.74 -17.89
CA MET A 349 9.92 -16.10 -18.65
C MET A 349 9.75 -14.58 -18.77
N LEU A 350 8.51 -14.09 -18.91
CA LEU A 350 8.23 -12.65 -18.95
C LEU A 350 8.50 -11.99 -17.59
N VAL A 351 8.23 -12.70 -16.48
CA VAL A 351 8.47 -12.19 -15.12
C VAL A 351 9.96 -11.99 -14.84
N ASP A 352 10.85 -12.78 -15.43
CA ASP A 352 12.30 -12.61 -15.28
C ASP A 352 12.81 -11.27 -15.85
N HIS A 353 12.04 -10.64 -16.75
CA HIS A 353 12.34 -9.32 -17.30
C HIS A 353 11.74 -8.14 -16.52
N GLU A 354 10.90 -8.41 -15.52
CA GLU A 354 10.37 -7.37 -14.64
C GLU A 354 11.47 -6.88 -13.68
N SER A 355 11.76 -5.58 -13.73
CA SER A 355 12.81 -4.96 -12.93
C SER A 355 12.38 -4.69 -11.48
N GLN A 356 11.07 -4.58 -11.24
CA GLN A 356 10.51 -4.26 -9.93
C GLN A 356 10.17 -5.53 -9.15
N SER A 357 11.00 -5.90 -8.17
CA SER A 357 10.79 -7.09 -7.33
C SER A 357 9.44 -7.10 -6.62
N SER A 358 8.91 -5.93 -6.23
CA SER A 358 7.60 -5.79 -5.58
C SER A 358 6.41 -6.17 -6.47
N LYS A 359 6.56 -6.10 -7.81
CA LYS A 359 5.57 -6.59 -8.77
C LYS A 359 5.88 -8.02 -9.23
N GLN A 360 7.17 -8.31 -9.36
CA GLN A 360 7.67 -9.62 -9.79
C GLN A 360 7.23 -10.74 -8.82
N ILE A 361 7.40 -10.54 -7.51
CA ILE A 361 7.21 -11.58 -6.51
C ILE A 361 5.73 -11.98 -6.34
N PRO A 362 4.77 -11.05 -6.17
CA PRO A 362 3.34 -11.41 -6.11
C PRO A 362 2.87 -12.19 -7.34
N LEU A 363 3.44 -11.88 -8.51
CA LEU A 363 3.11 -12.56 -9.76
C LEU A 363 3.73 -13.96 -9.86
N LEU A 364 4.99 -14.14 -9.42
CA LEU A 364 5.57 -15.49 -9.31
C LEU A 364 4.74 -16.38 -8.36
N LEU A 365 4.21 -15.79 -7.28
CA LEU A 365 3.31 -16.49 -6.37
C LEU A 365 1.98 -16.86 -7.03
N SER A 366 1.39 -15.98 -7.86
CA SER A 366 0.14 -16.30 -8.56
C SER A 366 0.31 -17.40 -9.61
N ILE A 367 1.47 -17.47 -10.28
CA ILE A 367 1.82 -18.51 -11.28
C ILE A 367 2.22 -19.86 -10.60
N ASP A 368 2.20 -19.92 -9.26
CA ASP A 368 2.61 -21.06 -8.43
C ASP A 368 4.12 -21.43 -8.53
N GLU A 369 4.96 -20.48 -8.92
CA GLU A 369 6.42 -20.61 -8.99
C GLU A 369 7.06 -20.21 -7.65
N GLN A 370 6.67 -20.90 -6.59
CA GLN A 370 7.01 -20.57 -5.19
C GLN A 370 8.52 -20.57 -4.91
N ASP A 371 9.25 -21.52 -5.48
CA ASP A 371 10.70 -21.63 -5.31
C ASP A 371 11.45 -20.45 -5.92
N LYS A 372 11.06 -20.04 -7.14
CA LYS A 372 11.63 -18.86 -7.78
C LYS A 372 11.24 -17.60 -7.05
N ALA A 373 9.98 -17.48 -6.60
CA ALA A 373 9.51 -16.35 -5.81
C ALA A 373 10.35 -16.16 -4.54
N LEU A 374 10.65 -17.24 -3.81
CA LEU A 374 11.46 -17.17 -2.60
C LEU A 374 12.91 -16.80 -2.88
N SER A 375 13.52 -17.37 -3.92
CA SER A 375 14.88 -17.00 -4.32
C SER A 375 14.97 -15.53 -4.74
N LYS A 376 14.02 -15.03 -5.55
CA LYS A 376 13.97 -13.62 -5.98
C LYS A 376 13.67 -12.66 -4.84
N ALA A 377 12.83 -13.05 -3.88
CA ALA A 377 12.61 -12.27 -2.67
C ALA A 377 13.90 -12.13 -1.84
N ILE A 378 14.65 -13.22 -1.67
CA ILE A 378 15.95 -13.18 -0.98
C ILE A 378 16.96 -12.30 -1.72
N GLU A 379 17.03 -12.42 -3.05
CA GLU A 379 17.91 -11.58 -3.90
C GLU A 379 17.54 -10.09 -3.83
N SER A 380 16.26 -9.76 -3.63
CA SER A 380 15.79 -8.36 -3.53
C SER A 380 16.27 -7.67 -2.25
N GLY A 381 16.62 -8.42 -1.21
CA GLY A 381 16.99 -7.90 0.11
C GLY A 381 15.82 -7.30 0.92
N ASP A 382 14.61 -7.25 0.36
CA ASP A 382 13.43 -6.75 1.04
C ASP A 382 12.83 -7.82 1.97
N THR A 383 12.89 -7.56 3.27
CA THR A 383 12.42 -8.49 4.30
C THR A 383 10.89 -8.69 4.25
N ASP A 384 10.14 -7.66 3.83
CA ASP A 384 8.67 -7.74 3.77
C ASP A 384 8.24 -8.64 2.61
N LEU A 385 8.93 -8.56 1.46
CA LEU A 385 8.69 -9.46 0.33
C LEU A 385 9.06 -10.91 0.67
N VAL A 386 10.11 -11.13 1.45
CA VAL A 386 10.43 -12.48 1.94
C VAL A 386 9.33 -13.00 2.88
N TYR A 387 8.82 -12.18 3.80
CA TYR A 387 7.70 -12.58 4.65
C TYR A 387 6.42 -12.85 3.86
N LEU A 388 6.11 -12.04 2.85
CA LEU A 388 4.98 -12.27 1.95
C LEU A 388 5.04 -13.66 1.33
N VAL A 389 6.19 -14.04 0.77
CA VAL A 389 6.41 -15.37 0.19
C VAL A 389 6.31 -16.46 1.26
N LEU A 390 6.97 -16.29 2.41
CA LEU A 390 6.94 -17.27 3.50
C LEU A 390 5.52 -17.54 3.99
N PHE A 391 4.70 -16.51 4.19
CA PHE A 391 3.33 -16.67 4.65
C PHE A 391 2.44 -17.29 3.59
N HIS A 392 2.64 -16.95 2.31
CA HIS A 392 1.92 -17.58 1.22
C HIS A 392 2.21 -19.08 1.14
N ILE A 393 3.49 -19.46 1.15
CA ILE A 393 3.90 -20.88 1.11
C ILE A 393 3.44 -21.60 2.38
N TRP A 394 3.54 -20.97 3.56
CA TRP A 394 3.02 -21.54 4.81
C TRP A 394 1.54 -21.88 4.70
N GLN A 395 0.72 -20.93 4.23
CA GLN A 395 -0.72 -21.15 4.10
C GLN A 395 -1.03 -22.26 3.10
N LYS A 396 -0.40 -22.22 1.93
CA LYS A 396 -0.69 -23.15 0.83
C LYS A 396 -0.13 -24.56 1.03
N VAL A 397 1.06 -24.68 1.63
CA VAL A 397 1.76 -25.97 1.79
C VAL A 397 1.53 -26.56 3.18
N ALA A 398 1.75 -25.79 4.25
CA ALA A 398 1.64 -26.33 5.60
C ALA A 398 0.19 -26.47 6.05
N VAL A 399 -0.68 -25.51 5.73
CA VAL A 399 -2.08 -25.50 6.19
C VAL A 399 -3.00 -26.23 5.19
N GLU A 400 -3.04 -25.81 3.93
CA GLU A 400 -3.99 -26.36 2.94
C GLU A 400 -3.63 -27.78 2.50
N LYS A 401 -2.36 -28.06 2.18
CA LYS A 401 -1.91 -29.41 1.81
C LYS A 401 -1.61 -30.30 3.02
N GLY A 402 -1.58 -29.75 4.23
CA GLY A 402 -1.25 -30.48 5.45
C GLY A 402 0.19 -31.03 5.48
N ALA A 403 1.12 -30.42 4.74
CA ALA A 403 2.50 -30.90 4.58
C ALA A 403 3.53 -29.89 5.16
N PRO A 404 3.58 -29.67 6.49
CA PRO A 404 4.51 -28.71 7.09
C PRO A 404 5.98 -29.07 6.91
N LEU A 405 6.30 -30.36 6.76
CA LEU A 405 7.67 -30.83 6.53
C LEU A 405 8.25 -30.34 5.19
N ASP A 406 7.43 -30.23 4.15
CA ASP A 406 7.87 -29.73 2.84
C ASP A 406 8.27 -28.26 2.94
N PHE A 407 7.47 -27.47 3.67
CA PHE A 407 7.80 -26.08 3.98
C PHE A 407 9.09 -25.99 4.81
N PHE A 408 9.27 -26.85 5.82
CA PHE A 408 10.48 -26.87 6.64
C PHE A 408 11.74 -27.23 5.83
N GLY A 409 11.64 -28.19 4.92
CA GLY A 409 12.72 -28.52 3.98
C GLY A 409 13.10 -27.32 3.11
N LEU A 410 12.09 -26.63 2.58
CA LEU A 410 12.24 -25.46 1.72
C LEU A 410 12.98 -24.30 2.41
N ILE A 411 12.59 -23.95 3.64
CA ILE A 411 13.22 -22.87 4.39
C ILE A 411 14.59 -23.28 4.90
N ASN A 412 14.80 -24.55 5.28
CA ASN A 412 16.09 -24.99 5.82
C ASN A 412 17.20 -24.95 4.78
N ALA A 413 16.87 -25.13 3.50
CA ALA A 413 17.79 -24.95 2.38
C ALA A 413 18.24 -23.49 2.18
N ARG A 414 17.51 -22.50 2.74
CA ARG A 414 17.72 -21.06 2.52
C ARG A 414 17.91 -20.32 3.85
N PRO A 415 19.15 -20.03 4.28
CA PRO A 415 19.43 -19.50 5.62
C PRO A 415 18.67 -18.23 6.01
N LEU A 416 18.55 -17.24 5.10
CA LEU A 416 17.82 -15.99 5.39
C LEU A 416 16.34 -16.25 5.67
N ALA A 417 15.70 -17.06 4.82
CA ALA A 417 14.29 -17.43 4.97
C ALA A 417 14.04 -18.20 6.28
N ARG A 418 14.95 -19.13 6.62
CA ARG A 418 14.93 -19.85 7.89
C ARG A 418 15.01 -18.91 9.09
N ASP A 419 15.97 -17.99 9.08
CA ASP A 419 16.23 -17.14 10.24
C ASP A 419 15.10 -16.12 10.46
N LEU A 420 14.50 -15.61 9.37
CA LEU A 420 13.29 -14.78 9.42
C LEU A 420 12.08 -15.57 9.94
N PHE A 421 11.88 -16.80 9.48
CA PHE A 421 10.81 -17.67 10.00
C PHE A 421 10.98 -17.92 11.50
N ILE A 422 12.20 -18.21 11.97
CA ILE A 422 12.49 -18.39 13.41
C ILE A 422 12.20 -17.11 14.20
N ALA A 423 12.61 -15.94 13.70
CA ALA A 423 12.36 -14.65 14.35
C ALA A 423 10.86 -14.36 14.52
N TYR A 424 10.08 -14.63 13.48
CA TYR A 424 8.62 -14.50 13.51
C TYR A 424 7.95 -15.53 14.43
N ALA A 425 8.30 -16.82 14.28
CA ALA A 425 7.66 -17.92 15.01
C ALA A 425 7.91 -17.86 16.53
N ARG A 426 9.05 -17.28 16.97
CA ARG A 426 9.35 -17.00 18.40
C ARG A 426 8.34 -16.07 19.08
N HIS A 427 7.62 -15.26 18.33
CA HIS A 427 6.63 -14.32 18.87
C HIS A 427 5.20 -14.82 18.68
N SER A 428 4.88 -15.40 17.53
CA SER A 428 3.49 -15.67 17.14
C SER A 428 3.11 -17.15 17.05
N LYS A 429 4.06 -18.08 16.85
CA LYS A 429 3.75 -19.50 16.55
C LYS A 429 4.75 -20.46 17.23
N HIS A 430 4.64 -20.62 18.54
CA HIS A 430 5.56 -21.44 19.34
C HIS A 430 5.50 -22.95 18.99
N GLU A 431 4.33 -23.51 18.70
CA GLU A 431 4.19 -24.94 18.34
C GLU A 431 4.84 -25.27 16.99
N ALA A 432 4.56 -24.47 15.96
CA ALA A 432 5.19 -24.64 14.64
C ALA A 432 6.73 -24.55 14.70
N LEU A 433 7.26 -23.73 15.62
CA LEU A 433 8.70 -23.63 15.85
C LEU A 433 9.29 -24.87 16.53
N LYS A 434 8.57 -25.49 17.47
CA LYS A 434 8.95 -26.78 18.07
C LYS A 434 9.01 -27.85 16.99
N ASP A 435 7.97 -27.97 16.17
CA ASP A 435 7.91 -28.93 15.06
C ASP A 435 9.06 -28.74 14.07
N PHE A 436 9.38 -27.48 13.74
CA PHE A 436 10.53 -27.15 12.91
C PHE A 436 11.86 -27.63 13.52
N PHE A 437 12.11 -27.33 14.80
CA PHE A 437 13.34 -27.77 15.45
C PHE A 437 13.43 -29.29 15.64
N LEU A 438 12.30 -29.96 15.89
CA LEU A 438 12.22 -31.42 15.91
C LEU A 438 12.56 -32.01 14.54
N SER A 439 12.00 -31.46 13.46
CA SER A 439 12.26 -31.92 12.09
C SER A 439 13.71 -31.73 11.65
N THR A 440 14.41 -30.73 12.19
CA THR A 440 15.81 -30.42 11.89
C THR A 440 16.80 -31.07 12.85
N GLY A 441 16.32 -31.83 13.86
CA GLY A 441 17.15 -32.50 14.86
C GLY A 441 17.77 -31.56 15.91
N LYS A 442 17.32 -30.31 16.00
CA LYS A 442 17.83 -29.32 16.97
C LYS A 442 17.11 -29.44 18.32
N LEU A 443 17.34 -30.56 19.01
CA LEU A 443 16.65 -30.89 20.26
C LEU A 443 16.88 -29.86 21.38
N GLN A 444 18.07 -29.23 21.41
CA GLN A 444 18.39 -28.19 22.39
C GLN A 444 17.48 -26.96 22.27
N ASP A 445 17.16 -26.54 21.04
CA ASP A 445 16.33 -25.36 20.81
C ASP A 445 14.88 -25.65 21.21
N VAL A 446 14.40 -26.88 21.01
CA VAL A 446 13.11 -27.36 21.53
C VAL A 446 13.09 -27.31 23.05
N ALA A 447 14.15 -27.80 23.70
CA ALA A 447 14.27 -27.82 25.15
C ALA A 447 14.26 -26.39 25.75
N PHE A 448 14.96 -25.43 25.12
CA PHE A 448 14.90 -24.03 25.53
C PHE A 448 13.50 -23.42 25.36
N LEU A 449 12.76 -23.75 24.30
CA LEU A 449 11.38 -23.31 24.13
C LEU A 449 10.46 -23.87 25.22
N ILE A 450 10.60 -25.14 25.58
CA ILE A 450 9.84 -25.78 26.66
C ILE A 450 10.17 -25.14 28.01
N LEU A 451 11.44 -24.80 28.26
CA LEU A 451 11.82 -24.05 29.46
C LEU A 451 11.19 -22.65 29.49
N LYS A 452 11.11 -21.96 28.36
CA LYS A 452 10.43 -20.65 28.27
C LYS A 452 8.93 -20.79 28.58
N GLU A 453 8.26 -21.79 28.01
CA GLU A 453 6.86 -22.11 28.31
C GLU A 453 6.63 -22.40 29.79
N SER A 454 7.56 -23.12 30.44
CA SER A 454 7.50 -23.37 31.88
C SER A 454 7.55 -22.08 32.73
N ARG A 455 8.26 -21.03 32.27
CA ARG A 455 8.32 -19.72 32.94
C ARG A 455 7.09 -18.87 32.68
N GLU A 456 6.45 -19.02 31.52
CA GLU A 456 5.20 -18.32 31.23
C GLU A 456 4.06 -18.81 32.15
N LEU A 457 4.06 -20.09 32.51
CA LEU A 457 3.17 -20.63 33.55
C LEU A 457 3.40 -20.01 34.94
N GLU A 458 4.64 -19.65 35.28
CA GLU A 458 5.01 -19.01 36.55
C GLU A 458 4.47 -17.57 36.66
N ARG A 459 4.44 -16.82 35.56
CA ARG A 459 3.99 -15.41 35.53
C ARG A 459 2.47 -15.27 35.65
N ASN A 460 1.72 -16.36 35.62
CA ASN A 460 0.26 -16.33 35.65
C ASN A 460 -0.24 -16.13 37.10
N PRO A 461 -0.94 -15.03 37.44
CA PRO A 461 -1.24 -14.65 38.83
C PRO A 461 -2.17 -15.62 39.60
N MET A 462 -2.79 -16.59 38.93
CA MET A 462 -3.49 -17.70 39.58
C MET A 462 -2.55 -18.78 40.16
N ALA A 463 -1.29 -18.83 39.74
CA ALA A 463 -0.28 -19.78 40.25
C ALA A 463 0.31 -19.36 41.61
N SER A 464 0.26 -18.07 41.96
CA SER A 464 0.91 -17.54 43.17
C SER A 464 0.13 -17.79 44.48
N LYS A 465 -1.03 -18.45 44.43
CA LYS A 465 -1.87 -18.76 45.60
C LYS A 465 -1.91 -20.26 45.87
N GLY A 466 -0.74 -20.84 46.18
CA GLY A 466 -0.61 -22.10 46.94
C GLY A 466 -1.33 -23.34 46.41
N SER A 467 -1.53 -23.50 45.09
CA SER A 467 -2.27 -24.65 44.51
C SER A 467 -1.67 -25.13 43.16
N PRO A 468 -2.18 -26.18 42.49
CA PRO A 468 -1.50 -27.40 42.00
C PRO A 468 -0.74 -27.22 40.67
N LEU A 469 -0.46 -25.99 40.25
CA LEU A 469 0.13 -25.64 38.95
C LEU A 469 1.64 -25.97 38.84
N HIS A 470 2.29 -26.31 39.95
CA HIS A 470 3.69 -26.77 39.98
C HIS A 470 3.90 -28.11 39.25
N GLY A 471 2.91 -29.02 39.29
CA GLY A 471 3.00 -30.31 38.60
C GLY A 471 3.16 -30.17 37.08
N PRO A 472 2.29 -29.40 36.39
CA PRO A 472 2.50 -29.01 34.98
C PRO A 472 3.88 -28.40 34.68
N GLN A 473 4.33 -27.43 35.49
CA GLN A 473 5.63 -26.77 35.28
C GLN A 473 6.81 -27.74 35.41
N VAL A 474 6.83 -28.55 36.47
CA VAL A 474 7.86 -29.57 36.70
C VAL A 474 7.88 -30.60 35.57
N ARG A 475 6.71 -30.99 35.04
CA ARG A 475 6.63 -31.89 33.87
C ARG A 475 7.29 -31.31 32.62
N LEU A 476 7.09 -30.02 32.34
CA LEU A 476 7.75 -29.34 31.22
C LEU A 476 9.28 -29.28 31.43
N ILE A 477 9.73 -28.96 32.64
CA ILE A 477 11.18 -28.93 32.95
C ILE A 477 11.78 -30.35 32.83
N ASP A 478 11.08 -31.37 33.30
CA ASP A 478 11.50 -32.78 33.15
C ASP A 478 11.52 -33.21 31.67
N GLN A 479 10.63 -32.70 30.83
CA GLN A 479 10.64 -32.92 29.38
C GLN A 479 11.84 -32.23 28.72
N ALA A 480 12.11 -30.97 29.05
CA ALA A 480 13.30 -30.26 28.58
C ALA A 480 14.59 -30.97 29.01
N ARG A 481 14.66 -31.47 30.25
CA ARG A 481 15.77 -32.28 30.76
C ARG A 481 16.04 -33.50 29.88
N LYS A 482 14.99 -34.25 29.51
CA LYS A 482 15.14 -35.44 28.64
C LYS A 482 15.77 -35.07 27.30
N LEU A 483 15.29 -33.98 26.68
CA LEU A 483 15.82 -33.50 25.40
C LEU A 483 17.28 -33.03 25.50
N PHE A 484 17.67 -32.36 26.60
CA PHE A 484 19.08 -32.01 26.82
C PHE A 484 19.95 -33.26 27.03
N ALA A 485 19.44 -34.28 27.73
CA ALA A 485 20.17 -35.51 28.03
C ALA A 485 20.46 -36.37 26.78
N ASP A 486 19.73 -36.18 25.68
CA ASP A 486 19.97 -36.90 24.43
C ASP A 486 21.31 -36.51 23.76
N THR A 487 21.89 -35.37 24.15
CA THR A 487 23.16 -34.88 23.59
C THR A 487 24.24 -34.72 24.66
N LYS A 488 25.48 -35.13 24.35
CA LYS A 488 26.61 -35.02 25.29
C LYS A 488 27.14 -33.60 25.49
N GLU A 489 26.74 -32.66 24.64
CA GLU A 489 27.15 -31.26 24.73
C GLU A 489 26.37 -30.50 25.81
N ASN A 490 25.12 -30.90 26.08
CA ASN A 490 24.19 -30.18 26.96
C ASN A 490 24.08 -30.79 28.37
N VAL A 491 25.19 -31.35 28.89
CA VAL A 491 25.22 -32.01 30.21
C VAL A 491 24.92 -31.02 31.34
N PHE A 492 25.36 -29.77 31.20
CA PHE A 492 25.11 -28.73 32.18
C PHE A 492 23.62 -28.37 32.22
N GLU A 493 23.00 -28.11 31.07
CA GLU A 493 21.59 -27.73 30.92
C GLU A 493 20.66 -28.84 31.42
N SER A 494 21.00 -30.10 31.14
CA SER A 494 20.29 -31.26 31.66
C SER A 494 20.33 -31.31 33.19
N LYS A 495 21.52 -31.17 33.77
CA LYS A 495 21.69 -31.18 35.24
C LYS A 495 21.05 -29.94 35.90
N ALA A 496 21.17 -28.77 35.30
CA ALA A 496 20.54 -27.55 35.78
C ALA A 496 19.01 -27.66 35.76
N SER A 497 18.44 -28.26 34.72
CA SER A 497 16.99 -28.53 34.63
C SER A 497 16.54 -29.55 35.69
N GLU A 498 17.35 -30.58 35.96
CA GLU A 498 17.11 -31.53 37.05
C GLU A 498 17.12 -30.85 38.43
N GLU A 499 18.13 -30.03 38.72
CA GLU A 499 18.24 -29.28 39.96
C GLU A 499 17.09 -28.27 40.08
N HIS A 500 16.67 -27.63 38.99
CA HIS A 500 15.53 -26.72 39.00
C HIS A 500 14.20 -27.44 39.33
N ALA A 501 13.94 -28.58 38.70
CA ALA A 501 12.77 -29.41 39.01
C ALA A 501 12.80 -29.90 40.47
N LYS A 502 13.97 -30.32 40.97
CA LYS A 502 14.16 -30.73 42.37
C LYS A 502 13.86 -29.57 43.32
N LEU A 503 14.32 -28.36 43.01
CA LEU A 503 14.12 -27.17 43.85
C LEU A 503 12.64 -26.82 43.97
N LEU A 504 11.90 -26.80 42.86
CA LEU A 504 10.46 -26.52 42.88
C LEU A 504 9.69 -27.54 43.73
N ARG A 505 10.03 -28.83 43.63
CA ARG A 505 9.42 -29.88 44.48
C ARG A 505 9.72 -29.65 45.97
N SER A 506 10.99 -29.37 46.32
CA SER A 506 11.39 -29.10 47.70
C SER A 506 10.76 -27.81 48.25
N GLN A 507 10.66 -26.75 47.44
CA GLN A 507 9.98 -25.51 47.82
C GLN A 507 8.50 -25.76 48.07
N HIS A 508 7.82 -26.52 47.21
CA HIS A 508 6.42 -26.86 47.43
C HIS A 508 6.19 -27.65 48.73
N GLU A 509 7.04 -28.64 49.04
CA GLU A 509 7.01 -29.35 50.34
C GLU A 509 7.19 -28.38 51.53
N LEU A 510 8.06 -27.37 51.38
CA LEU A 510 8.27 -26.34 52.39
C LEU A 510 7.03 -25.45 52.54
N GLU A 511 6.36 -25.04 51.47
CA GLU A 511 5.11 -24.26 51.55
C GLU A 511 3.98 -25.06 52.22
N VAL A 512 3.86 -26.35 51.90
CA VAL A 512 2.85 -27.23 52.50
C VAL A 512 3.11 -27.42 54.00
N SER A 513 4.37 -27.67 54.39
CA SER A 513 4.73 -27.89 55.79
C SER A 513 4.67 -26.62 56.64
N THR A 514 5.00 -25.47 56.07
CA THR A 514 5.03 -24.17 56.76
C THR A 514 3.72 -23.41 56.64
N LYS A 515 2.83 -23.82 55.74
CA LYS A 515 1.59 -23.14 55.35
C LYS A 515 1.81 -21.70 54.86
N GLN A 516 2.98 -21.40 54.29
CA GLN A 516 3.34 -20.09 53.76
C GLN A 516 3.76 -20.21 52.30
N ALA A 517 3.09 -19.48 51.40
CA ALA A 517 3.37 -19.45 49.96
C ALA A 517 4.46 -18.41 49.62
N ILE A 518 5.69 -18.66 50.09
CA ILE A 518 6.83 -17.72 49.95
C ILE A 518 8.09 -18.37 49.38
N PHE A 519 8.07 -19.68 49.13
CA PHE A 519 9.26 -20.45 48.76
C PHE A 519 9.38 -20.67 47.27
N VAL A 520 8.28 -20.99 46.60
CA VAL A 520 8.28 -21.33 45.18
C VAL A 520 8.75 -20.13 44.35
N GLY A 521 9.60 -20.41 43.34
CA GLY A 521 10.12 -19.41 42.41
C GLY A 521 11.33 -18.65 42.95
N SER A 522 11.64 -18.79 44.24
CA SER A 522 12.85 -18.22 44.83
C SER A 522 14.12 -18.99 44.43
N SER A 523 15.28 -18.33 44.48
CA SER A 523 16.55 -19.01 44.24
C SER A 523 16.91 -19.95 45.41
N VAL A 524 17.83 -20.89 45.20
CA VAL A 524 18.37 -21.74 46.29
C VAL A 524 18.88 -20.89 47.47
N SER A 525 19.51 -19.74 47.16
CA SER A 525 20.02 -18.83 48.20
C SER A 525 18.89 -18.19 49.00
N ASP A 526 17.83 -17.75 48.33
CA ASP A 526 16.70 -17.09 48.98
C ASP A 526 15.84 -18.10 49.74
N THR A 527 15.63 -19.30 49.21
CA THR A 527 15.01 -20.42 49.94
C THR A 527 15.74 -20.70 51.26
N ILE A 528 17.07 -20.74 51.25
CA ILE A 528 17.87 -20.93 52.47
C ILE A 528 17.66 -19.76 53.45
N LYS A 529 17.73 -18.51 52.98
CA LYS A 529 17.53 -17.33 53.83
C LYS A 529 16.14 -17.32 54.46
N THR A 530 15.09 -17.59 53.68
CA THR A 530 13.71 -17.64 54.15
C THR A 530 13.51 -18.76 55.17
N CYS A 531 14.07 -19.95 54.94
CA CYS A 531 14.04 -21.04 55.93
C CYS A 531 14.67 -20.63 57.27
N ILE A 532 15.81 -19.94 57.23
CA ILE A 532 16.50 -19.44 58.44
C ILE A 532 15.68 -18.33 59.10
N ALA A 533 15.09 -17.43 58.32
CA ALA A 533 14.28 -16.34 58.83
C ALA A 533 13.02 -16.80 59.58
N MET A 534 12.43 -17.93 59.15
CA MET A 534 11.32 -18.56 59.86
C MET A 534 11.75 -19.45 61.04
N GLY A 535 13.06 -19.55 61.33
CA GLY A 535 13.59 -20.40 62.40
C GLY A 535 13.68 -21.90 62.07
N ASN A 536 13.46 -22.31 60.81
CA ASN A 536 13.55 -23.70 60.38
C ASN A 536 14.97 -24.06 59.87
N GLU A 537 15.93 -24.10 60.79
CA GLU A 537 17.34 -24.38 60.45
C GLU A 537 17.55 -25.78 59.85
N ARG A 538 16.73 -26.76 60.24
CA ARG A 538 16.81 -28.13 59.72
C ARG A 538 16.49 -28.17 58.22
N ALA A 539 15.44 -27.46 57.80
CA ALA A 539 15.11 -27.32 56.38
C ALA A 539 16.21 -26.60 55.60
N ALA A 540 16.76 -25.51 56.15
CA ALA A 540 17.86 -24.78 55.52
C ALA A 540 19.11 -25.68 55.30
N LEU A 541 19.45 -26.51 56.29
CA LEU A 541 20.56 -27.46 56.18
C LEU A 541 20.27 -28.58 55.17
N LYS A 542 19.02 -29.05 55.09
CA LYS A 542 18.59 -30.01 54.06
C LYS A 542 18.80 -29.44 52.66
N VAL A 543 18.33 -28.22 52.40
CA VAL A 543 18.53 -27.53 51.10
C VAL A 543 20.01 -27.34 50.79
N LYS A 544 20.83 -26.94 51.77
CA LYS A 544 22.29 -26.82 51.60
C LYS A 544 22.91 -28.13 51.10
N THR A 545 22.58 -29.25 51.74
CA THR A 545 23.10 -30.57 51.38
C THR A 545 22.58 -31.02 50.02
N ASP A 546 21.28 -30.83 49.77
CA ASP A 546 20.60 -31.28 48.56
C ASP A 546 21.10 -30.61 47.28
N PHE A 547 21.53 -29.35 47.39
CA PHE A 547 22.04 -28.53 46.27
C PHE A 547 23.56 -28.29 46.36
N LYS A 548 24.26 -29.01 47.25
CA LYS A 548 25.72 -28.95 47.42
C LYS A 548 26.26 -27.50 47.53
N VAL A 549 25.55 -26.66 48.29
CA VAL A 549 25.92 -25.24 48.45
C VAL A 549 27.28 -25.14 49.17
N PRO A 550 28.29 -24.47 48.59
CA PRO A 550 29.62 -24.36 49.20
C PRO A 550 29.58 -23.74 50.59
N ASP A 551 30.42 -24.22 51.51
CA ASP A 551 30.42 -23.75 52.89
C ASP A 551 30.66 -22.24 53.00
N LYS A 552 31.54 -21.67 52.19
CA LYS A 552 31.76 -20.22 52.14
C LYS A 552 30.47 -19.44 51.85
N ARG A 553 29.63 -19.95 50.93
CA ARG A 553 28.33 -19.34 50.59
C ARG A 553 27.31 -19.57 51.69
N TRP A 554 27.28 -20.76 52.31
CA TRP A 554 26.42 -21.06 53.45
C TRP A 554 26.63 -20.09 54.62
N TYR A 555 27.88 -19.86 55.01
CA TYR A 555 28.20 -18.93 56.10
C TYR A 555 27.74 -17.50 55.79
N TRP A 556 27.86 -17.08 54.52
CA TRP A 556 27.32 -15.80 54.05
C TRP A 556 25.80 -15.71 54.14
N LEU A 557 25.10 -16.73 53.64
CA LEU A 557 23.64 -16.76 53.65
C LEU A 557 23.09 -16.81 55.07
N LYS A 558 23.67 -17.62 55.95
CA LYS A 558 23.24 -17.75 57.36
C LYS A 558 23.54 -16.49 58.15
N SER A 559 24.70 -15.85 57.99
CA SER A 559 25.00 -14.60 58.69
C SER A 559 24.06 -13.46 58.25
N CYS A 560 23.84 -13.31 56.94
CA CYS A 560 22.88 -12.33 56.42
C CYS A 560 21.46 -12.59 56.93
N ALA A 561 20.96 -13.83 56.84
CA ALA A 561 19.60 -14.15 57.25
C ALA A 561 19.35 -13.90 58.74
N LEU A 562 20.29 -14.31 59.61
CA LEU A 562 20.21 -14.08 61.05
C LEU A 562 20.25 -12.58 61.40
N ALA A 563 21.07 -11.80 60.69
CA ALA A 563 21.13 -10.35 60.86
C ALA A 563 19.84 -9.65 60.37
N THR A 564 19.25 -10.08 59.25
CA THR A 564 17.97 -9.54 58.74
C THR A 564 16.83 -9.76 59.73
N VAL A 565 16.83 -10.88 60.45
CA VAL A 565 15.81 -11.22 61.48
C VAL A 565 16.12 -10.54 62.82
N GLY A 566 17.34 -9.99 62.99
CA GLY A 566 17.79 -9.40 64.25
C GLY A 566 18.12 -10.42 65.34
N ASN A 567 18.36 -11.68 64.98
CA ASN A 567 18.69 -12.75 65.94
C ASN A 567 20.21 -12.78 66.21
N TRP A 568 20.68 -11.80 66.98
CA TRP A 568 22.08 -11.59 67.30
C TRP A 568 22.67 -12.70 68.19
N ASP A 569 21.87 -13.27 69.10
CA ASP A 569 22.31 -14.37 69.97
C ASP A 569 22.65 -15.63 69.16
N ALA A 570 21.83 -15.94 68.14
CA ALA A 570 22.10 -17.05 67.23
C ALA A 570 23.30 -16.77 66.32
N LEU A 571 23.50 -15.51 65.89
CA LEU A 571 24.66 -15.11 65.11
C LEU A 571 25.96 -15.28 65.91
N GLU A 572 25.96 -14.87 67.18
CA GLU A 572 27.10 -15.02 68.08
C GLU A 572 27.43 -16.49 68.34
N LYS A 573 26.42 -17.33 68.60
CA LYS A 573 26.60 -18.78 68.71
C LYS A 573 27.18 -19.37 67.43
N PHE A 574 26.62 -19.02 66.27
CA PHE A 574 27.09 -19.51 64.97
C PHE A 574 28.55 -19.13 64.69
N SER A 575 28.99 -17.95 65.13
CA SER A 575 30.38 -17.50 65.00
C SER A 575 31.38 -18.34 65.81
N LYS A 576 30.92 -19.02 66.87
CA LYS A 576 31.74 -19.78 67.82
C LYS A 576 31.78 -21.28 67.53
N GLU A 577 30.86 -21.80 66.71
CA GLU A 577 30.76 -23.23 66.40
C GLU A 577 32.01 -23.77 65.69
N LYS A 578 32.37 -23.18 64.55
CA LYS A 578 33.53 -23.56 63.72
C LYS A 578 34.09 -22.34 63.03
N ARG A 579 35.40 -22.33 62.79
CA ARG A 579 36.08 -21.23 62.08
C ARG A 579 35.48 -21.08 60.66
N PRO A 580 34.89 -19.92 60.31
CA PRO A 580 34.24 -19.74 59.02
C PRO A 580 35.20 -19.88 57.83
N PRO A 581 34.85 -20.67 56.80
CA PRO A 581 35.63 -20.75 55.57
C PRO A 581 35.55 -19.41 54.84
N GLY A 582 36.70 -18.76 54.64
CA GLY A 582 36.80 -17.40 54.10
C GLY A 582 36.80 -16.28 55.15
N GLY A 583 36.84 -16.60 56.44
CA GLY A 583 36.99 -15.63 57.53
C GLY A 583 35.68 -15.00 58.02
N TYR A 584 35.79 -14.02 58.92
CA TYR A 584 34.64 -13.39 59.60
C TYR A 584 33.98 -12.24 58.83
N LYS A 585 34.46 -11.94 57.62
CA LYS A 585 33.89 -10.91 56.72
C LYS A 585 32.36 -11.01 56.54
N PRO A 586 31.75 -12.20 56.35
CA PRO A 586 30.30 -12.32 56.21
C PRO A 586 29.51 -11.89 57.45
N PHE A 587 30.10 -12.03 58.65
CA PHE A 587 29.48 -11.62 59.91
C PHE A 587 29.57 -10.11 60.09
N VAL A 588 30.73 -9.54 59.75
CA VAL A 588 30.99 -8.09 59.82
C VAL A 588 30.07 -7.34 58.87
N GLU A 589 30.00 -7.75 57.60
CA GLU A 589 29.13 -7.10 56.61
C GLU A 589 27.65 -7.23 57.00
N ALA A 590 27.19 -8.41 57.41
CA ALA A 590 25.82 -8.60 57.86
C ALA A 590 25.45 -7.71 59.07
N CYS A 591 26.36 -7.49 60.02
CA CYS A 591 26.14 -6.60 61.15
C CYS A 591 26.15 -5.12 60.75
N ILE A 592 27.02 -4.73 59.81
CA ILE A 592 27.10 -3.37 59.28
C ILE A 592 25.82 -3.02 58.51
N ASP A 593 25.36 -3.90 57.64
CA ASP A 593 24.16 -3.69 56.80
C ASP A 593 22.89 -3.56 57.65
N ALA A 594 22.81 -4.30 58.75
CA ALA A 594 21.72 -4.21 59.72
C ALA A 594 21.92 -3.09 60.78
N GLY A 595 22.98 -2.29 60.67
CA GLY A 595 23.23 -1.12 61.52
C GLY A 595 23.68 -1.42 62.96
N GLN A 596 23.98 -2.68 63.30
CA GLN A 596 24.28 -3.08 64.67
C GLN A 596 25.78 -3.02 64.98
N LYS A 597 26.20 -1.87 65.51
CA LYS A 597 27.62 -1.56 65.80
C LYS A 597 28.21 -2.43 66.92
N THR A 598 27.44 -2.67 67.97
CA THR A 598 27.89 -3.42 69.17
C THR A 598 28.24 -4.86 68.83
N GLU A 599 27.50 -5.46 67.90
CA GLU A 599 27.71 -6.82 67.43
C GLU A 599 28.84 -6.90 66.40
N ALA A 600 28.94 -5.92 65.49
CA ALA A 600 30.03 -5.84 64.50
C ALA A 600 31.42 -5.82 65.15
N VAL A 601 31.60 -5.07 66.25
CA VAL A 601 32.89 -4.96 66.98
C VAL A 601 33.39 -6.30 67.51
N LYS A 602 32.52 -7.28 67.75
CA LYS A 602 32.92 -8.64 68.17
C LYS A 602 33.64 -9.43 67.07
N TYR A 603 33.38 -9.11 65.80
CA TYR A 603 33.88 -9.84 64.64
C TYR A 603 35.00 -9.13 63.89
N ILE A 604 35.01 -7.78 63.89
CA ILE A 604 36.01 -6.99 63.16
C ILE A 604 37.47 -7.32 63.57
N PRO A 605 37.82 -7.51 64.87
CA PRO A 605 39.18 -7.90 65.27
C PRO A 605 39.61 -9.26 64.71
N LYS A 606 38.65 -10.14 64.37
CA LYS A 606 38.91 -11.48 63.85
C LYS A 606 39.19 -11.49 62.34
N LEU A 607 39.13 -10.34 61.68
CA LEU A 607 39.54 -10.18 60.28
C LEU A 607 41.06 -10.25 60.16
N THR A 608 41.54 -11.15 59.31
CA THR A 608 42.98 -11.40 59.12
C THR A 608 43.67 -10.28 58.35
N ASP A 609 42.96 -9.62 57.42
CA ASP A 609 43.48 -8.50 56.65
C ASP A 609 43.29 -7.17 57.40
N PRO A 610 44.38 -6.45 57.78
CA PRO A 610 44.28 -5.15 58.42
C PRO A 610 43.59 -4.09 57.54
N ARG A 611 43.64 -4.22 56.21
CA ARG A 611 42.93 -3.33 55.27
C ARG A 611 41.42 -3.47 55.42
N GLU A 612 40.88 -4.68 55.30
CA GLU A 612 39.45 -4.96 55.48
C GLU A 612 38.98 -4.57 56.90
N ARG A 613 39.84 -4.73 57.91
CA ARG A 613 39.57 -4.32 59.29
C ARG A 613 39.39 -2.80 59.42
N SER A 614 40.28 -2.02 58.81
CA SER A 614 40.23 -0.56 58.84
C SER A 614 38.99 -0.01 58.13
N GLU A 615 38.62 -0.59 56.99
CA GLU A 615 37.43 -0.21 56.23
C GLU A 615 36.14 -0.56 57.00
N ALA A 616 36.11 -1.73 57.66
CA ALA A 616 34.97 -2.14 58.47
C ALA A 616 34.76 -1.22 59.68
N TYR A 617 35.83 -0.85 60.41
CA TYR A 617 35.76 0.12 61.51
C TYR A 617 35.28 1.50 61.05
N ALA A 618 35.71 1.94 59.86
CA ALA A 618 35.25 3.20 59.28
C ALA A 618 33.75 3.18 58.95
N ARG A 619 33.23 2.08 58.40
CA ARG A 619 31.80 1.92 58.11
C ARG A 619 30.92 1.97 59.37
N ILE A 620 31.41 1.47 60.51
CA ILE A 620 30.70 1.60 61.80
C ILE A 620 30.94 2.93 62.53
N LYS A 621 31.69 3.86 61.92
CA LYS A 621 32.06 5.19 62.44
C LYS A 621 33.00 5.17 63.65
N MET A 622 33.87 4.17 63.76
CA MET A 622 34.90 4.05 64.80
C MET A 622 36.25 4.53 64.25
N ALA A 623 36.51 5.83 64.34
CA ALA A 623 37.62 6.49 63.65
C ALA A 623 39.01 6.15 64.23
N LYS A 624 39.12 5.98 65.56
CA LYS A 624 40.40 5.66 66.22
C LYS A 624 40.88 4.27 65.82
N GLU A 625 39.98 3.31 65.94
CA GLU A 625 40.20 1.89 65.68
C GLU A 625 40.40 1.63 64.17
N ALA A 626 39.72 2.39 63.30
CA ALA A 626 39.98 2.37 61.86
C ALA A 626 41.39 2.88 61.52
N ALA A 627 41.84 3.95 62.18
CA ALA A 627 43.17 4.54 61.95
C ALA A 627 44.30 3.65 62.47
N GLU A 628 44.10 3.02 63.63
CA GLU A 628 45.04 2.05 64.21
C GLU A 628 45.15 0.75 63.39
N ALA A 629 44.06 0.31 62.75
CA ALA A 629 44.12 -0.84 61.84
C ALA A 629 44.79 -0.48 60.50
N ALA A 630 44.58 0.75 60.00
CA ALA A 630 45.18 1.25 58.75
C ALA A 630 46.71 1.44 58.85
N SER A 631 47.23 1.80 60.03
CA SER A 631 48.67 1.97 60.27
C SER A 631 49.46 0.66 60.17
N GLN A 632 48.79 -0.49 60.24
CA GLN A 632 49.40 -1.82 60.14
C GLN A 632 49.56 -2.29 58.68
N VAL A 633 49.10 -1.51 57.69
CA VAL A 633 49.18 -1.82 56.26
C VAL A 633 50.38 -1.10 55.63
N LYS A 634 51.12 -1.76 54.73
CA LYS A 634 52.29 -1.18 54.04
C LYS A 634 51.96 0.05 53.17
N ASP A 635 50.76 0.12 52.59
CA ASP A 635 50.24 1.28 51.83
C ASP A 635 49.29 2.13 52.70
N SER A 636 49.80 2.67 53.79
CA SER A 636 49.00 3.37 54.78
C SER A 636 48.45 4.73 54.26
N ASP A 637 49.23 5.47 53.47
CA ASP A 637 48.86 6.83 53.00
C ASP A 637 47.66 6.88 52.05
N GLU A 638 47.56 5.96 51.08
CA GLU A 638 46.41 5.90 50.16
C GLU A 638 45.13 5.49 50.91
N LEU A 639 45.26 4.55 51.85
CA LEU A 639 44.16 4.07 52.67
C LEU A 639 43.64 5.15 53.61
N PHE A 640 44.54 5.93 54.22
CA PHE A 640 44.18 7.09 55.05
C PHE A 640 43.40 8.15 54.26
N GLY A 641 43.81 8.43 53.02
CA GLY A 641 43.08 9.34 52.12
C GLY A 641 41.63 8.89 51.87
N ARG A 642 41.40 7.60 51.59
CA ARG A 642 40.06 7.04 51.35
C ARG A 642 39.20 6.97 52.62
N LEU A 643 39.79 6.64 53.77
CA LEU A 643 39.09 6.62 55.05
C LEU A 643 38.66 8.02 55.50
N LYS A 644 39.49 9.05 55.23
CA LYS A 644 39.18 10.46 55.50
C LYS A 644 37.96 10.96 54.72
N LEU A 645 37.80 10.54 53.46
CA LEU A 645 36.61 10.82 52.63
C LEU A 645 35.36 10.11 53.15
N THR A 646 35.49 8.85 53.59
CA THR A 646 34.37 8.03 54.09
C THR A 646 33.86 8.52 55.46
N LEU A 647 34.74 9.13 56.27
CA LEU A 647 34.45 9.66 57.61
C LEU A 647 34.29 11.18 57.64
N ALA A 648 34.21 11.85 56.47
CA ALA A 648 34.26 13.30 56.31
C ALA A 648 33.18 14.11 57.08
N GLN A 649 32.14 13.44 57.60
CA GLN A 649 31.12 14.07 58.45
C GLN A 649 31.52 14.20 59.93
N ASN A 650 32.70 13.71 60.35
CA ASN A 650 33.15 13.74 61.73
C ASN A 650 34.50 14.47 61.84
N THR A 651 34.50 15.76 62.20
CA THR A 651 35.70 16.62 62.31
C THR A 651 36.75 16.08 63.27
N ALA A 652 36.35 15.34 64.31
CA ALA A 652 37.27 14.69 65.24
C ALA A 652 37.97 13.47 64.63
N ALA A 653 37.39 12.82 63.62
CA ALA A 653 38.02 11.69 62.93
C ALA A 653 39.18 12.16 62.03
N ALA A 654 39.01 13.30 61.34
CA ALA A 654 40.01 13.85 60.43
C ALA A 654 41.33 14.23 61.12
N SER A 655 41.28 14.79 62.33
CA SER A 655 42.47 15.15 63.10
C SER A 655 43.25 13.93 63.63
N ILE A 656 42.56 12.83 63.90
CA ILE A 656 43.18 11.55 64.33
C ILE A 656 43.97 10.91 63.18
N PHE A 657 43.44 10.98 61.95
CA PHE A 657 44.15 10.48 60.77
C PHE A 657 45.38 11.33 60.42
N ASP A 658 45.27 12.66 60.52
CA ASP A 658 46.41 13.55 60.26
C ASP A 658 47.53 13.34 61.29
N THR A 659 47.20 13.21 62.59
CA THR A 659 48.20 12.94 63.64
C THR A 659 48.85 11.56 63.56
N LEU A 660 48.13 10.53 63.12
CA LEU A 660 48.70 9.19 62.93
C LEU A 660 49.53 9.07 61.65
N ARG A 661 49.12 9.73 60.56
CA ARG A 661 49.93 9.85 59.34
C ARG A 661 51.27 10.52 59.64
N ASP A 662 51.24 11.63 60.37
CA ASP A 662 52.46 12.35 60.75
C ASP A 662 53.37 11.48 61.64
N ARG A 663 52.83 10.64 62.54
CA ARG A 663 53.65 9.70 63.33
C ARG A 663 54.31 8.59 62.50
N LEU A 664 53.66 8.09 61.46
CA LEU A 664 54.19 7.02 60.62
C LEU A 664 55.26 7.54 59.64
N SER A 665 55.07 8.74 59.09
CA SER A 665 56.08 9.38 58.24
C SER A 665 57.37 9.71 59.01
N PHE A 666 57.29 9.94 60.32
CA PHE A 666 58.47 10.12 61.20
C PHE A 666 59.18 8.82 61.62
N GLN A 667 58.57 7.63 61.49
CA GLN A 667 59.20 6.35 61.85
C GLN A 667 59.96 5.67 60.69
N GLY A 668 59.79 6.14 59.45
CA GLY A 668 60.44 5.59 58.26
C GLY A 668 61.84 6.14 57.94
N THR A 669 62.36 7.02 58.79
CA THR A 669 63.70 7.62 58.62
C THR A 669 64.56 7.37 59.85
N TYR A 670 65.02 6.14 60.03
CA TYR A 670 66.33 5.80 60.60
C TYR A 670 66.75 4.39 60.18
#